data_AF-A0A6L8A7P9-F1
#
_entry.id   AF-A0A6L8A7P9-F1
#
_cell.length_a   1.000
_cell.length_b   1.000
_cell.length_c   1.000
_cell.angle_alpha   90.00
_cell.angle_beta   90.00
_cell.angle_gamma   90.00
#
_symmetry.space_group_name_H-M   'P 1'
#
loop_
_entity.id
_entity.type
_entity.pdbx_description
1 polymer ?
#
loop_
_entity_poly.entity_id
_entity_poly.type
_entity_poly.pdbx_seq_one_letter_code
_entity_poly.pdbx_strand_id
1 'polypeptide(L)'
;ALDVEQIGSVYEGIMGYHVRPMGGRCIGVRSKPQGAKKQLTTAIDLDELLALDGGQRKKWLEDQAQTSLPTQAARALKTASSEADVLEALASRIDTALFPGPQPAGSLVFQPTEERRSSGSHYTPRSLTRPIVKEALRPWLERCDGKPTAAQILELKICDPAMGSGAFLVETCRYLAELLEQAWIREGLPPALQPGGGAHGEETLIYARRLIAQSCLYGVDKNPFAVNLAKLSLWLVTLSKDAPFTFVDHALKCGDSLVGYGDTEISDFFSEVQLTFLDEQLKVLPKLSTTRQTTFGMDSRDDATDRQKRQELAHQEEDAKPLKLVGDLMVAAFFNSRKPKERKEKARVYAAMAGDAFRDEGLDEAVQQLLNRLKDDEHGITPFHWQLEFPEVFSKERSGFDAFVGNPPFAGKNTIARGSPAAILDWFKHIHEDSHGNADLAAHFFRRCFDLLRPDGSLGLVATNTIAQGDTRSTGLRWICTHGGTITAARKRTKWPGVAAVVVSVVHLLKGVYAGKKWLDGQPVEKITAFLFVNGGHDDPKPLVVNAGKSFVGSTVFGLGFTFNDSSDASDETSGTPSLIKTMERLIAEAPRNQDVIFPLIGSEEVNNSPTHAYHRYVINFGRRKEEECRQQWPELMKIVEQKVKPGRVGLPPKNAWNKQVAAKWWLFGADRKELALAIDGCERVLVCPGGSTATKHFSFAFLSPNQVYLNTLCVFSLSTYYLFALLTSRLHDDWSRFNCATLGDGLRYNSSACFETFPFPVALLDHLNGNREAAIQRQALESTGKSYYQFRAALMVENNEGLTKTYNRFHDPEETNSQTIELRRLHGEMDQAVLNAYGWNDVPTTCGFGLDYLDVNEDAQLTDELQDRIDTGSLFFRNAEDAVAFQVQLKAHGAISAKKKLPWRYRWPDAVRDDVLARLLALNAERYAEEVAQGLQSNKKKSGEARGKPGRRRGRPPKTPQSSRIGSLDLR
;
A
#
# COMPACT_ATOMS: atom_id res chain seq x y z
N ALA A 1 -17.09 16.04 -33.23
CA ALA A 1 -17.70 14.91 -32.49
C ALA A 1 -16.81 14.64 -31.29
N LEU A 2 -17.38 14.24 -30.15
CA LEU A 2 -16.58 13.81 -29.01
C LEU A 2 -15.79 12.56 -29.41
N ASP A 3 -14.49 12.54 -29.17
CA ASP A 3 -13.69 11.32 -29.33
C ASP A 3 -14.08 10.33 -28.22
N VAL A 4 -13.89 9.02 -28.45
CA VAL A 4 -14.17 7.95 -27.47
C VAL A 4 -13.49 8.22 -26.12
N GLU A 5 -12.35 8.89 -26.15
CA GLU A 5 -11.53 9.23 -24.99
C GLU A 5 -12.17 10.32 -24.10
N GLN A 6 -13.03 11.16 -24.68
CA GLN A 6 -13.76 12.19 -23.93
C GLN A 6 -14.95 11.60 -23.16
N ILE A 7 -15.49 10.46 -23.60
CA ILE A 7 -16.60 9.75 -22.93
C ILE A 7 -16.16 9.22 -21.55
N GLY A 8 -14.93 8.68 -21.45
CA GLY A 8 -14.37 8.21 -20.18
C GLY A 8 -14.24 9.32 -19.14
N SER A 9 -13.83 10.52 -19.57
CA SER A 9 -13.75 11.70 -18.69
C SER A 9 -15.13 12.21 -18.23
N VAL A 10 -16.15 12.10 -19.10
CA VAL A 10 -17.54 12.43 -18.78
C VAL A 10 -18.10 11.43 -17.78
N TYR A 11 -17.81 10.15 -17.94
CA TYR A 11 -18.17 9.09 -16.99
C TYR A 11 -17.56 9.31 -15.61
N GLU A 12 -16.26 9.61 -15.53
CA GLU A 12 -15.59 9.98 -14.26
C GLU A 12 -16.27 11.19 -13.59
N GLY A 13 -16.69 12.17 -14.40
CA GLY A 13 -17.45 13.32 -13.94
C GLY A 13 -18.84 12.98 -13.38
N ILE A 14 -19.56 12.04 -14.01
CA ILE A 14 -20.95 11.69 -13.68
C ILE A 14 -21.03 10.69 -12.52
N MET A 15 -20.18 9.66 -12.47
CA MET A 15 -20.15 8.67 -11.36
C MET A 15 -19.94 9.29 -9.99
N GLY A 16 -19.33 10.47 -9.97
CA GLY A 16 -19.14 11.22 -8.75
C GLY A 16 -20.41 11.82 -8.17
N TYR A 17 -21.57 11.64 -8.81
CA TYR A 17 -22.85 12.20 -8.41
C TYR A 17 -23.98 11.20 -8.58
N HIS A 18 -24.95 11.22 -7.66
CA HIS A 18 -26.26 10.64 -7.87
C HIS A 18 -27.28 11.77 -8.03
N VAL A 19 -28.32 11.53 -8.80
CA VAL A 19 -29.45 12.45 -8.89
C VAL A 19 -30.44 12.05 -7.81
N ARG A 20 -30.79 12.98 -6.91
CA ARG A 20 -31.86 12.78 -5.94
C ARG A 20 -32.82 13.97 -5.91
N PRO A 21 -34.12 13.74 -5.67
CA PRO A 21 -35.03 14.81 -5.30
C PRO A 21 -34.76 15.24 -3.85
N MET A 22 -34.77 16.55 -3.58
CA MET A 22 -34.66 17.08 -2.22
C MET A 22 -36.05 17.17 -1.57
N GLY A 23 -36.17 16.77 -0.29
CA GLY A 23 -37.45 16.74 0.43
C GLY A 23 -37.98 18.14 0.75
N GLY A 24 -37.10 19.03 1.21
CA GLY A 24 -37.36 20.44 1.50
C GLY A 24 -36.63 21.38 0.54
N ARG A 25 -36.69 22.69 0.84
CA ARG A 25 -35.94 23.70 0.08
C ARG A 25 -34.45 23.47 0.24
N CYS A 26 -33.66 23.61 -0.82
CA CYS A 26 -32.24 23.28 -0.76
C CYS A 26 -31.32 24.37 -1.29
N ILE A 27 -30.07 24.38 -0.80
CA ILE A 27 -28.98 25.22 -1.32
C ILE A 27 -27.73 24.38 -1.57
N GLY A 28 -26.92 24.82 -2.53
CA GLY A 28 -25.60 24.24 -2.78
C GLY A 28 -24.56 24.86 -1.86
N VAL A 29 -23.91 24.05 -1.04
CA VAL A 29 -22.84 24.46 -0.14
C VAL A 29 -21.50 23.93 -0.65
N ARG A 30 -20.54 24.83 -0.80
CA ARG A 30 -19.17 24.54 -1.19
C ARG A 30 -18.41 23.93 -0.03
N SER A 31 -17.72 22.85 -0.32
CA SER A 31 -16.69 22.28 0.53
C SER A 31 -15.43 21.99 -0.26
N LYS A 32 -14.31 21.92 0.45
CA LYS A 32 -13.06 21.38 -0.08
C LYS A 32 -12.61 20.29 0.90
N PRO A 33 -13.16 19.06 0.79
CA PRO A 33 -12.77 17.96 1.65
C PRO A 33 -11.27 17.73 1.63
N GLN A 34 -10.73 17.20 2.72
CA GLN A 34 -9.29 16.93 2.83
C GLN A 34 -8.87 15.94 1.74
N GLY A 35 -7.98 16.37 0.83
CA GLY A 35 -7.57 15.60 -0.36
C GLY A 35 -8.34 15.90 -1.65
N ALA A 36 -9.43 16.68 -1.61
CA ALA A 36 -10.18 17.07 -2.80
C ALA A 36 -9.48 18.21 -3.57
N LYS A 37 -9.21 17.99 -4.87
CA LYS A 37 -8.52 18.95 -5.75
C LYS A 37 -9.41 20.13 -6.17
N LYS A 38 -10.71 19.91 -6.32
CA LYS A 38 -11.71 20.94 -6.66
C LYS A 38 -12.70 21.17 -5.51
N GLN A 39 -13.31 22.35 -5.48
CA GLN A 39 -14.48 22.59 -4.64
C GLN A 39 -15.63 21.70 -5.09
N LEU A 40 -16.27 21.05 -4.13
CA LEU A 40 -17.47 20.26 -4.33
C LEU A 40 -18.65 21.06 -3.82
N THR A 41 -19.77 20.94 -4.53
CA THR A 41 -21.03 21.56 -4.13
C THR A 41 -21.98 20.46 -3.72
N THR A 42 -22.38 20.51 -2.46
CA THR A 42 -23.30 19.54 -1.85
C THR A 42 -24.62 20.25 -1.62
N ALA A 43 -25.72 19.71 -2.15
CA ALA A 43 -27.04 20.23 -1.84
C ALA A 43 -27.42 19.82 -0.42
N ILE A 44 -27.81 20.79 0.41
CA ILE A 44 -28.31 20.58 1.77
C ILE A 44 -29.77 21.02 1.85
N ASP A 45 -30.54 20.30 2.66
CA ASP A 45 -31.93 20.62 2.96
C ASP A 45 -31.99 21.69 4.06
N LEU A 46 -32.60 22.83 3.76
CA LEU A 46 -32.75 23.96 4.67
C LEU A 46 -33.79 23.68 5.75
N ASP A 47 -34.85 22.94 5.42
CA ASP A 47 -35.93 22.63 6.34
C ASP A 47 -35.45 21.60 7.39
N GLU A 48 -34.69 20.59 6.94
CA GLU A 48 -34.03 19.64 7.84
C GLU A 48 -33.01 20.35 8.75
N LEU A 49 -32.20 21.26 8.21
CA LEU A 49 -31.20 22.00 8.97
C LEU A 49 -31.84 22.92 10.03
N LEU A 50 -32.98 23.54 9.73
CA LEU A 50 -33.72 24.39 10.66
C LEU A 50 -34.41 23.59 11.76
N ALA A 51 -34.87 22.37 11.46
CA ALA A 51 -35.53 21.49 12.42
C ALA A 51 -34.58 20.97 13.52
N LEU A 52 -33.26 20.96 13.27
CA LEU A 52 -32.25 20.55 14.26
C LEU A 52 -32.05 21.57 15.37
N ASP A 53 -31.68 21.09 16.57
CA ASP A 53 -31.21 21.95 17.66
C ASP A 53 -29.96 22.75 17.22
N GLY A 54 -29.91 24.02 17.59
CA GLY A 54 -28.84 24.93 17.18
C GLY A 54 -27.43 24.44 17.53
N GLY A 55 -27.26 23.68 18.62
CA GLY A 55 -25.98 23.07 18.99
C GLY A 55 -25.54 21.93 18.06
N GLN A 56 -26.46 21.31 17.33
CA GLN A 56 -26.22 20.15 16.47
C GLN A 56 -26.03 20.52 14.99
N ARG A 57 -26.57 21.67 14.54
CA ARG A 57 -26.53 22.14 13.14
C ARG A 57 -25.13 22.19 12.54
N LYS A 58 -24.13 22.65 13.32
CA LYS A 58 -22.73 22.69 12.85
C LYS A 58 -22.22 21.29 12.51
N LYS A 59 -22.40 20.34 13.43
CA LYS A 59 -21.93 18.96 13.26
C LYS A 59 -22.65 18.27 12.10
N TRP A 60 -23.98 18.43 12.02
CA TRP A 60 -24.75 17.89 10.90
C TRP A 60 -24.29 18.46 9.56
N LEU A 61 -23.99 19.76 9.47
CA LEU A 61 -23.49 20.37 8.24
C LEU A 61 -22.09 19.85 7.87
N GLU A 62 -21.22 19.67 8.87
CA GLU A 62 -19.90 19.03 8.69
C GLU A 62 -20.03 17.58 8.23
N ASP A 63 -21.01 16.83 8.74
CA ASP A 63 -21.24 15.43 8.36
C ASP A 63 -21.83 15.32 6.93
N GLN A 64 -22.82 16.17 6.59
CA GLN A 64 -23.53 16.13 5.31
C GLN A 64 -22.73 16.76 4.16
N ALA A 65 -22.14 17.95 4.38
CA ALA A 65 -21.48 18.73 3.35
C ALA A 65 -19.95 18.73 3.45
N GLN A 66 -19.36 18.22 4.55
CA GLN A 66 -17.92 18.24 4.79
C GLN A 66 -17.30 19.63 4.68
N THR A 67 -18.07 20.65 5.03
CA THR A 67 -17.65 22.05 4.99
C THR A 67 -17.25 22.52 6.38
N SER A 68 -16.11 23.19 6.50
CA SER A 68 -15.70 23.83 7.75
C SER A 68 -16.19 25.28 7.79
N LEU A 69 -16.92 25.64 8.85
CA LEU A 69 -17.39 27.00 9.08
C LEU A 69 -16.41 27.81 9.95
N PRO A 70 -16.11 29.08 9.59
CA PRO A 70 -15.46 30.01 10.51
C PRO A 70 -16.24 30.17 11.81
N THR A 71 -15.55 30.46 12.91
CA THR A 71 -16.14 30.56 14.27
C THR A 71 -17.35 31.49 14.32
N GLN A 72 -17.33 32.61 13.59
CA GLN A 72 -18.43 33.57 13.53
C GLN A 72 -19.65 33.01 12.80
N ALA A 73 -19.47 32.38 11.64
CA ALA A 73 -20.53 31.73 10.88
C ALA A 73 -21.16 30.55 11.66
N ALA A 74 -20.33 29.78 12.38
CA ALA A 74 -20.81 28.69 13.23
C ALA A 74 -21.66 29.20 14.41
N ARG A 75 -21.31 30.36 15.00
CA ARG A 75 -22.14 31.01 16.04
C ARG A 75 -23.46 31.52 15.47
N ALA A 76 -23.44 32.16 14.30
CA ALA A 76 -24.63 32.65 13.63
C ALA A 76 -25.59 31.50 13.25
N LEU A 77 -25.07 30.39 12.72
CA LEU A 77 -25.86 29.20 12.39
C LEU A 77 -26.51 28.56 13.63
N LYS A 78 -25.83 28.60 14.79
CA LYS A 78 -26.37 28.10 16.06
C LYS A 78 -27.58 28.90 16.54
N THR A 79 -27.60 30.20 16.31
CA THR A 79 -28.67 31.10 16.76
C THR A 79 -29.73 31.39 15.69
N ALA A 80 -29.55 30.86 14.47
CA ALA A 80 -30.47 31.09 13.36
C ALA A 80 -31.89 30.60 13.69
N SER A 81 -32.89 31.42 13.39
CA SER A 81 -34.30 31.16 13.70
C SER A 81 -35.19 31.14 12.47
N SER A 82 -34.67 31.59 11.32
CA SER A 82 -35.35 31.64 10.04
C SER A 82 -34.44 31.16 8.90
N GLU A 83 -35.04 30.86 7.74
CA GLU A 83 -34.30 30.54 6.51
C GLU A 83 -33.31 31.65 6.13
N ALA A 84 -33.72 32.92 6.28
CA ALA A 84 -32.87 34.07 5.99
C ALA A 84 -31.61 34.09 6.87
N ASP A 85 -31.75 33.79 8.16
CA ASP A 85 -30.62 33.73 9.11
C ASP A 85 -29.63 32.62 8.72
N VAL A 86 -30.15 31.47 8.25
CA VAL A 86 -29.31 30.34 7.80
C VAL A 86 -28.56 30.72 6.52
N LEU A 87 -29.23 31.36 5.57
CA LEU A 87 -28.60 31.81 4.32
C LEU A 87 -27.50 32.86 4.59
N GLU A 88 -27.74 33.79 5.52
CA GLU A 88 -26.74 34.77 5.93
C GLU A 88 -25.53 34.09 6.61
N ALA A 89 -25.78 33.16 7.55
CA ALA A 89 -24.73 32.42 8.23
C ALA A 89 -23.88 31.58 7.26
N LEU A 90 -24.47 31.07 6.18
CA LEU A 90 -23.81 30.23 5.17
C LEU A 90 -23.35 31.00 3.92
N ALA A 91 -23.59 32.30 3.81
CA ALA A 91 -23.37 33.08 2.59
C ALA A 91 -21.98 32.88 1.96
N SER A 92 -20.93 32.85 2.78
CA SER A 92 -19.54 32.63 2.34
C SER A 92 -19.26 31.23 1.74
N ARG A 93 -20.16 30.27 1.95
CA ARG A 93 -20.06 28.89 1.48
C ARG A 93 -21.07 28.53 0.42
N ILE A 94 -22.11 29.33 0.17
CA ILE A 94 -23.07 29.04 -0.91
C ILE A 94 -22.35 29.07 -2.27
N ASP A 95 -22.65 28.08 -3.11
CA ASP A 95 -22.23 28.05 -4.52
C ASP A 95 -23.27 28.75 -5.38
N THR A 96 -23.13 30.06 -5.55
CA THR A 96 -24.06 30.86 -6.35
C THR A 96 -23.97 30.58 -7.85
N ALA A 97 -22.91 29.91 -8.33
CA ALA A 97 -22.75 29.57 -9.74
C ALA A 97 -23.60 28.36 -10.14
N LEU A 98 -23.69 27.35 -9.25
CA LEU A 98 -24.53 26.16 -9.47
C LEU A 98 -25.93 26.31 -8.84
N PHE A 99 -26.07 27.12 -7.79
CA PHE A 99 -27.32 27.39 -7.09
C PHE A 99 -27.55 28.89 -7.02
N PRO A 100 -28.25 29.51 -8.00
CA PRO A 100 -28.48 30.96 -8.04
C PRO A 100 -29.35 31.47 -6.87
N GLY A 101 -29.88 30.57 -6.04
CA GLY A 101 -30.62 30.81 -4.81
C GLY A 101 -31.16 29.50 -4.24
N PRO A 102 -31.93 29.54 -3.13
CA PRO A 102 -32.62 28.36 -2.60
C PRO A 102 -33.57 27.77 -3.63
N GLN A 103 -33.41 26.49 -3.92
CA GLN A 103 -34.24 25.74 -4.85
C GLN A 103 -35.47 25.18 -4.12
N PRO A 104 -36.62 25.05 -4.80
CA PRO A 104 -37.84 24.54 -4.19
C PRO A 104 -37.72 23.05 -3.80
N ALA A 105 -38.60 22.62 -2.88
CA ALA A 105 -38.77 21.21 -2.57
C ALA A 105 -39.10 20.39 -3.83
N GLY A 106 -38.55 19.19 -3.94
CA GLY A 106 -38.67 18.32 -5.12
C GLY A 106 -37.67 18.61 -6.25
N SER A 107 -36.82 19.64 -6.14
CA SER A 107 -35.76 19.88 -7.12
C SER A 107 -34.80 18.69 -7.20
N LEU A 108 -34.52 18.25 -8.43
CA LEU A 108 -33.50 17.25 -8.72
C LEU A 108 -32.12 17.91 -8.64
N VAL A 109 -31.27 17.38 -7.76
CA VAL A 109 -29.92 17.90 -7.56
C VAL A 109 -28.89 16.81 -7.81
N PHE A 110 -27.72 17.23 -8.33
CA PHE A 110 -26.54 16.37 -8.40
C PHE A 110 -25.87 16.34 -7.03
N GLN A 111 -26.02 15.22 -6.33
CA GLN A 111 -25.46 15.02 -5.01
C GLN A 111 -24.15 14.23 -5.10
N PRO A 112 -23.02 14.74 -4.59
CA PRO A 112 -21.76 14.00 -4.63
C PRO A 112 -21.87 12.65 -3.92
N THR A 113 -21.40 11.57 -4.53
CA THR A 113 -21.34 10.22 -3.92
C THR A 113 -20.06 10.04 -3.09
N GLU A 114 -20.07 9.08 -2.15
CA GLU A 114 -18.84 8.61 -1.50
C GLU A 114 -17.88 7.96 -2.50
N GLU A 115 -18.38 7.36 -3.59
CA GLU A 115 -17.54 6.75 -4.64
C GLU A 115 -16.62 7.77 -5.33
N ARG A 116 -17.04 9.03 -5.49
CA ARG A 116 -16.11 10.10 -5.92
C ARG A 116 -14.96 10.30 -4.94
N ARG A 117 -15.24 10.09 -3.65
CA ARG A 117 -14.32 10.31 -2.53
C ARG A 117 -13.42 9.10 -2.25
N SER A 118 -13.79 7.90 -2.73
CA SER A 118 -13.13 6.63 -2.35
C SER A 118 -12.68 5.72 -3.51
N SER A 119 -13.23 5.86 -4.73
CA SER A 119 -13.08 4.81 -5.77
C SER A 119 -11.72 4.74 -6.46
N GLY A 120 -10.95 5.84 -6.49
CA GLY A 120 -9.70 5.88 -7.26
C GLY A 120 -9.88 5.68 -8.76
N SER A 121 -11.12 5.72 -9.26
CA SER A 121 -11.46 5.49 -10.68
C SER A 121 -11.07 6.70 -11.52
N HIS A 122 -9.90 6.64 -12.14
CA HIS A 122 -9.43 7.65 -13.10
C HIS A 122 -9.39 7.07 -14.51
N TYR A 123 -9.96 7.80 -15.47
CA TYR A 123 -9.85 7.41 -16.87
C TYR A 123 -8.37 7.47 -17.33
N THR A 124 -7.86 6.38 -17.90
CA THR A 124 -6.47 6.30 -18.34
C THR A 124 -6.31 6.91 -19.75
N PRO A 125 -5.55 8.00 -19.92
CA PRO A 125 -5.41 8.67 -21.21
C PRO A 125 -4.57 7.84 -22.19
N ARG A 126 -4.76 8.09 -23.50
CA ARG A 126 -4.06 7.38 -24.59
C ARG A 126 -2.54 7.45 -24.50
N SER A 127 -2.01 8.59 -24.03
CA SER A 127 -0.58 8.78 -23.81
C SER A 127 0.02 7.79 -22.81
N LEU A 128 -0.79 7.18 -21.94
CA LEU A 128 -0.39 6.06 -21.08
C LEU A 128 -0.75 4.70 -21.66
N THR A 129 -1.97 4.51 -22.18
CA THR A 129 -2.41 3.17 -22.60
C THR A 129 -1.57 2.60 -23.74
N ARG A 130 -1.26 3.39 -24.78
CA ARG A 130 -0.51 2.92 -25.96
C ARG A 130 0.89 2.38 -25.64
N PRO A 131 1.77 3.11 -24.93
CA PRO A 131 3.08 2.57 -24.59
C PRO A 131 3.00 1.35 -23.68
N ILE A 132 2.01 1.29 -22.78
CA ILE A 132 1.84 0.14 -21.88
C ILE A 132 1.42 -1.10 -22.66
N VAL A 133 0.43 -1.00 -23.55
CA VAL A 133 -0.04 -2.12 -24.39
C VAL A 133 1.10 -2.63 -25.29
N LYS A 134 1.80 -1.70 -25.96
CA LYS A 134 2.94 -2.05 -26.83
C LYS A 134 4.01 -2.81 -26.07
N GLU A 135 4.39 -2.35 -24.89
CA GLU A 135 5.42 -2.99 -24.07
C GLU A 135 4.94 -4.32 -23.46
N ALA A 136 3.66 -4.44 -23.13
CA ALA A 136 3.06 -5.71 -22.68
C ALA A 136 3.10 -6.78 -23.77
N LEU A 137 2.84 -6.41 -25.03
CA LEU A 137 2.85 -7.35 -26.17
C LEU A 137 4.24 -7.55 -26.80
N ARG A 138 5.24 -6.76 -26.40
CA ARG A 138 6.60 -6.85 -26.94
C ARG A 138 7.20 -8.26 -26.85
N PRO A 139 7.14 -8.98 -25.71
CA PRO A 139 7.70 -10.33 -25.64
C PRO A 139 7.06 -11.31 -26.63
N TRP A 140 5.75 -11.20 -26.88
CA TRP A 140 5.05 -12.02 -27.87
C TRP A 140 5.48 -11.64 -29.30
N LEU A 141 5.55 -10.34 -29.61
CA LEU A 141 6.02 -9.87 -30.92
C LEU A 141 7.46 -10.29 -31.23
N GLU A 142 8.35 -10.26 -30.25
CA GLU A 142 9.73 -10.72 -30.39
C GLU A 142 9.80 -12.21 -30.74
N ARG A 143 8.91 -13.05 -30.19
CA ARG A 143 8.81 -14.48 -30.58
C ARG A 143 8.28 -14.71 -31.99
N CYS A 144 7.57 -13.72 -32.54
CA CYS A 144 7.10 -13.72 -33.93
C CYS A 144 8.08 -13.00 -34.88
N ASP A 145 9.33 -12.77 -34.47
CA ASP A 145 10.34 -12.00 -35.23
C ASP A 145 9.86 -10.61 -35.69
N GLY A 146 8.94 -10.01 -34.91
CA GLY A 146 8.30 -8.74 -35.23
C GLY A 146 7.34 -8.78 -36.43
N LYS A 147 7.05 -9.96 -36.99
CA LYS A 147 6.22 -10.15 -38.19
C LYS A 147 5.15 -11.23 -37.94
N PRO A 148 4.23 -11.02 -36.98
CA PRO A 148 3.17 -12.00 -36.70
C PRO A 148 2.25 -12.19 -37.92
N THR A 149 1.74 -13.40 -38.08
CA THR A 149 0.74 -13.72 -39.11
C THR A 149 -0.66 -13.26 -38.70
N ALA A 150 -1.58 -13.13 -39.65
CA ALA A 150 -2.96 -12.76 -39.34
C ALA A 150 -3.62 -13.75 -38.36
N ALA A 151 -3.37 -15.06 -38.54
CA ALA A 151 -3.87 -16.12 -37.66
C ALA A 151 -3.31 -15.98 -36.23
N GLN A 152 -2.00 -15.78 -36.08
CA GLN A 152 -1.37 -15.60 -34.77
C GLN A 152 -1.92 -14.39 -34.00
N ILE A 153 -2.26 -13.30 -34.70
CA ILE A 153 -2.86 -12.12 -34.08
C ILE A 153 -4.27 -12.43 -33.59
N LEU A 154 -5.10 -13.05 -34.43
CA LEU A 154 -6.52 -13.34 -34.14
C LEU A 154 -6.71 -14.41 -33.05
N GLU A 155 -5.67 -15.21 -32.78
CA GLU A 155 -5.66 -16.21 -31.71
C GLU A 155 -5.36 -15.63 -30.32
N LEU A 156 -4.88 -14.38 -30.22
CA LEU A 156 -4.55 -13.76 -28.94
C LEU A 156 -5.77 -13.59 -28.04
N LYS A 157 -5.58 -13.72 -26.73
CA LYS A 157 -6.57 -13.51 -25.67
C LYS A 157 -5.98 -12.51 -24.68
N ILE A 158 -6.43 -11.27 -24.75
CA ILE A 158 -5.92 -10.15 -23.96
C ILE A 158 -7.02 -9.65 -23.05
N CYS A 159 -6.73 -9.54 -21.75
CA CYS A 159 -7.71 -9.15 -20.76
C CYS A 159 -7.35 -7.86 -20.01
N ASP A 160 -8.35 -7.03 -19.75
CA ASP A 160 -8.30 -6.01 -18.70
C ASP A 160 -9.16 -6.43 -17.49
N PRO A 161 -8.56 -6.72 -16.32
CA PRO A 161 -9.26 -7.29 -15.17
C PRO A 161 -10.06 -6.26 -14.36
N ALA A 162 -9.93 -4.97 -14.68
CA ALA A 162 -10.61 -3.85 -14.04
C ALA A 162 -10.82 -2.75 -15.10
N MET A 163 -11.57 -3.10 -16.15
CA MET A 163 -11.53 -2.37 -17.42
C MET A 163 -12.07 -0.94 -17.40
N GLY A 164 -12.87 -0.58 -16.40
CA GLY A 164 -13.54 0.71 -16.35
C GLY A 164 -14.32 0.95 -17.65
N SER A 165 -14.12 2.11 -18.26
CA SER A 165 -14.71 2.46 -19.56
C SER A 165 -14.04 1.81 -20.78
N GLY A 166 -13.12 0.85 -20.58
CA GLY A 166 -12.48 0.09 -21.65
C GLY A 166 -11.30 0.79 -22.32
N ALA A 167 -10.62 1.74 -21.67
CA ALA A 167 -9.53 2.52 -22.27
C ALA A 167 -8.39 1.63 -22.82
N PHE A 168 -7.93 0.66 -22.03
CA PHE A 168 -6.90 -0.29 -22.47
C PHE A 168 -7.40 -1.25 -23.53
N LEU A 169 -8.65 -1.69 -23.46
CA LEU A 169 -9.26 -2.54 -24.48
C LEU A 169 -9.34 -1.82 -25.83
N VAL A 170 -9.76 -0.55 -25.83
CA VAL A 170 -9.80 0.29 -27.03
C VAL A 170 -8.41 0.48 -27.63
N GLU A 171 -7.39 0.78 -26.83
CA GLU A 171 -6.04 0.95 -27.38
C GLU A 171 -5.41 -0.37 -27.83
N THR A 172 -5.72 -1.48 -27.14
CA THR A 172 -5.34 -2.83 -27.59
C THR A 172 -5.99 -3.18 -28.92
N CYS A 173 -7.28 -2.85 -29.09
CA CYS A 173 -8.01 -3.02 -30.35
C CYS A 173 -7.30 -2.29 -31.49
N ARG A 174 -6.96 -1.01 -31.29
CA ARG A 174 -6.26 -0.18 -32.28
C ARG A 174 -4.89 -0.77 -32.62
N TYR A 175 -4.10 -1.11 -31.60
CA TYR A 175 -2.73 -1.60 -31.78
C TYR A 175 -2.69 -2.95 -32.52
N LEU A 176 -3.53 -3.91 -32.14
CA LEU A 176 -3.59 -5.19 -32.84
C LEU A 176 -4.19 -5.07 -34.24
N ALA A 177 -5.15 -4.16 -34.46
CA ALA A 177 -5.71 -3.94 -35.79
C ALA A 177 -4.66 -3.36 -36.76
N GLU A 178 -3.81 -2.43 -36.29
CA GLU A 178 -2.66 -1.93 -37.05
C GLU A 178 -1.71 -3.08 -37.43
N LEU A 179 -1.46 -4.04 -36.53
CA LEU A 179 -0.63 -5.22 -36.81
C LEU A 179 -1.31 -6.21 -37.77
N LEU A 180 -2.63 -6.38 -37.65
CA LEU A 180 -3.41 -7.28 -38.49
C LEU A 180 -3.48 -6.79 -39.93
N GLU A 181 -3.70 -5.49 -40.13
CA GLU A 181 -3.64 -4.86 -41.44
C GLU A 181 -2.25 -5.03 -42.07
N GLN A 182 -1.17 -4.83 -41.29
CA GLN A 182 0.19 -5.09 -41.77
C GLN A 182 0.42 -6.57 -42.14
N ALA A 183 -0.20 -7.51 -41.45
CA ALA A 183 -0.13 -8.93 -41.80
C ALA A 183 -0.86 -9.20 -43.12
N TRP A 184 -2.07 -8.66 -43.32
CA TRP A 184 -2.82 -8.79 -44.58
C TRP A 184 -2.12 -8.13 -45.77
N ILE A 185 -1.38 -7.03 -45.57
CA ILE A 185 -0.55 -6.45 -46.64
C ILE A 185 0.52 -7.45 -47.11
N ARG A 186 1.04 -8.31 -46.22
CA ARG A 186 2.06 -9.33 -46.54
C ARG A 186 1.44 -10.62 -47.10
N GLU A 187 0.31 -11.04 -46.54
CA GLU A 187 -0.31 -12.36 -46.80
C GLU A 187 -1.40 -12.32 -47.87
N GLY A 188 -1.92 -11.12 -48.18
CA GLY A 188 -3.12 -10.91 -48.98
C GLY A 188 -4.33 -10.55 -48.11
N LEU A 189 -5.27 -9.81 -48.71
CA LEU A 189 -6.51 -9.43 -48.03
C LEU A 189 -7.38 -10.66 -47.71
N PRO A 190 -8.09 -10.67 -46.57
CA PRO A 190 -9.01 -11.75 -46.23
C PRO A 190 -10.16 -11.83 -47.25
N PRO A 191 -10.73 -13.03 -47.50
CA PRO A 191 -11.80 -13.23 -48.49
C PRO A 191 -12.98 -12.26 -48.35
N ALA A 192 -13.31 -11.84 -47.12
CA ALA A 192 -14.38 -10.90 -46.87
C ALA A 192 -14.16 -9.51 -47.51
N LEU A 193 -12.90 -9.05 -47.62
CA LEU A 193 -12.54 -7.76 -48.21
C LEU A 193 -12.29 -7.84 -49.74
N GLN A 194 -12.18 -9.05 -50.30
CA GLN A 194 -11.98 -9.28 -51.73
C GLN A 194 -13.29 -9.07 -52.53
N PRO A 195 -13.24 -8.86 -53.86
CA PRO A 195 -14.44 -8.71 -54.68
C PRO A 195 -15.42 -9.88 -54.52
N GLY A 196 -16.69 -9.57 -54.25
CA GLY A 196 -17.74 -10.56 -53.94
C GLY A 196 -17.79 -10.99 -52.47
N GLY A 197 -16.84 -10.54 -51.63
CA GLY A 197 -16.85 -10.73 -50.19
C GLY A 197 -17.82 -9.78 -49.47
N GLY A 198 -18.37 -10.24 -48.33
CA GLY A 198 -19.39 -9.49 -47.59
C GLY A 198 -18.94 -8.16 -46.97
N ALA A 199 -17.63 -7.90 -46.90
CA ALA A 199 -16.99 -6.68 -46.41
C ALA A 199 -16.31 -5.87 -47.52
N HIS A 200 -16.53 -6.24 -48.78
CA HIS A 200 -15.88 -5.59 -49.91
C HIS A 200 -16.20 -4.09 -49.94
N GLY A 201 -15.16 -3.25 -49.95
CA GLY A 201 -15.30 -1.78 -49.93
C GLY A 201 -15.30 -1.15 -48.53
N GLU A 202 -15.31 -1.95 -47.45
CA GLU A 202 -15.02 -1.45 -46.10
C GLU A 202 -13.54 -1.04 -45.98
N GLU A 203 -13.27 -0.06 -45.11
CA GLU A 203 -11.89 0.30 -44.75
C GLU A 203 -11.23 -0.85 -44.00
N THR A 204 -10.09 -1.35 -44.51
CA THR A 204 -9.37 -2.52 -43.98
C THR A 204 -9.14 -2.42 -42.47
N LEU A 205 -8.75 -1.25 -41.97
CA LEU A 205 -8.50 -1.02 -40.55
C LEU A 205 -9.76 -1.10 -39.68
N ILE A 206 -10.92 -0.66 -40.19
CA ILE A 206 -12.20 -0.79 -39.48
C ILE A 206 -12.59 -2.27 -39.37
N TYR A 207 -12.44 -3.01 -40.47
CA TYR A 207 -12.70 -4.46 -40.48
C TYR A 207 -11.75 -5.21 -39.53
N ALA A 208 -10.46 -4.86 -39.53
CA ALA A 208 -9.47 -5.40 -38.58
C ALA A 208 -9.88 -5.15 -37.12
N ARG A 209 -10.24 -3.91 -36.76
CA ARG A 209 -10.70 -3.57 -35.40
C ARG A 209 -11.92 -4.39 -34.99
N ARG A 210 -12.86 -4.60 -35.90
CA ARG A 210 -14.06 -5.40 -35.65
C ARG A 210 -13.69 -6.85 -35.30
N LEU A 211 -12.82 -7.50 -36.07
CA LEU A 211 -12.36 -8.85 -35.79
C LEU A 211 -11.60 -8.93 -34.45
N ILE A 212 -10.68 -8.00 -34.20
CA ILE A 212 -9.94 -7.96 -32.93
C ILE A 212 -10.88 -7.83 -31.73
N ALA A 213 -11.86 -6.93 -31.78
CA ALA A 213 -12.79 -6.73 -30.69
C ALA A 213 -13.65 -7.96 -30.37
N GLN A 214 -13.97 -8.78 -31.38
CA GLN A 214 -14.74 -10.02 -31.20
C GLN A 214 -13.88 -11.18 -30.72
N SER A 215 -12.68 -11.34 -31.29
CA SER A 215 -11.90 -12.57 -31.11
C SER A 215 -10.84 -12.45 -30.02
N CYS A 216 -10.35 -11.25 -29.71
CA CYS A 216 -9.13 -11.08 -28.92
C CYS A 216 -9.32 -10.45 -27.54
N LEU A 217 -10.36 -9.62 -27.35
CA LEU A 217 -10.44 -8.72 -26.19
C LEU A 217 -11.41 -9.22 -25.13
N TYR A 218 -10.95 -9.24 -23.89
CA TYR A 218 -11.69 -9.69 -22.71
C TYR A 218 -11.63 -8.61 -21.63
N GLY A 219 -12.68 -8.48 -20.83
CA GLY A 219 -12.71 -7.47 -19.79
C GLY A 219 -13.63 -7.83 -18.65
N VAL A 220 -13.20 -7.48 -17.43
CA VAL A 220 -14.01 -7.64 -16.22
C VAL A 220 -14.07 -6.31 -15.48
N ASP A 221 -15.25 -5.96 -15.00
CA ASP A 221 -15.42 -4.86 -14.06
C ASP A 221 -16.54 -5.19 -13.07
N LYS A 222 -16.40 -4.76 -11.81
CA LYS A 222 -17.42 -4.97 -10.79
C LYS A 222 -18.64 -4.07 -11.01
N ASN A 223 -18.49 -2.95 -11.71
CA ASN A 223 -19.57 -2.01 -11.97
C ASN A 223 -20.25 -2.34 -13.32
N PRO A 224 -21.53 -2.74 -13.34
CA PRO A 224 -22.24 -3.05 -14.58
C PRO A 224 -22.32 -1.85 -15.54
N PHE A 225 -22.30 -0.62 -15.03
CA PHE A 225 -22.25 0.57 -15.87
C PHE A 225 -20.91 0.69 -16.60
N ALA A 226 -19.79 0.42 -15.93
CA ALA A 226 -18.47 0.44 -16.55
C ALA A 226 -18.38 -0.58 -17.69
N VAL A 227 -18.91 -1.79 -17.46
CA VAL A 227 -19.03 -2.84 -18.49
C VAL A 227 -19.80 -2.32 -19.72
N ASN A 228 -20.96 -1.70 -19.52
CA ASN A 228 -21.77 -1.15 -20.62
C ASN A 228 -21.05 0.00 -21.36
N LEU A 229 -20.29 0.81 -20.62
CA LEU A 229 -19.50 1.89 -21.21
C LEU A 229 -18.34 1.34 -22.05
N ALA A 230 -17.64 0.31 -21.57
CA ALA A 230 -16.60 -0.37 -22.33
C ALA A 230 -17.14 -0.98 -23.63
N LYS A 231 -18.34 -1.58 -23.59
CA LYS A 231 -19.06 -2.05 -24.80
C LYS A 231 -19.31 -0.92 -25.78
N LEU A 232 -19.82 0.22 -25.30
CA LEU A 232 -20.06 1.41 -26.12
C LEU A 232 -18.76 1.96 -26.73
N SER A 233 -17.69 2.02 -25.95
CA SER A 233 -16.39 2.52 -26.40
C SER A 233 -15.77 1.64 -27.49
N LEU A 234 -15.83 0.31 -27.35
CA LEU A 234 -15.40 -0.61 -28.41
C LEU A 234 -16.29 -0.51 -29.66
N TRP A 235 -17.60 -0.33 -29.47
CA TRP A 235 -18.50 -0.12 -30.59
C TRP A 235 -18.12 1.11 -31.42
N LEU A 236 -17.88 2.26 -30.78
CA LEU A 236 -17.50 3.49 -31.48
C LEU A 236 -16.17 3.36 -32.24
N VAL A 237 -15.23 2.55 -31.73
CA VAL A 237 -13.95 2.29 -32.40
C VAL A 237 -14.06 1.29 -33.57
N THR A 238 -15.09 0.44 -33.55
CA THR A 238 -15.32 -0.62 -34.56
C THR A 238 -16.44 -0.27 -35.56
N LEU A 239 -16.88 1.00 -35.58
CA LEU A 239 -18.06 1.44 -36.33
C LEU A 239 -17.92 1.17 -37.85
N SER A 240 -18.62 0.15 -38.34
CA SER A 240 -18.89 -0.09 -39.76
C SER A 240 -20.29 0.44 -40.10
N LYS A 241 -20.46 1.02 -41.30
CA LYS A 241 -21.71 1.64 -41.73
C LYS A 241 -22.82 0.61 -42.00
N ASP A 242 -22.44 -0.57 -42.47
CA ASP A 242 -23.34 -1.56 -43.06
C ASP A 242 -23.42 -2.87 -42.25
N ALA A 243 -22.83 -2.90 -41.05
CA ALA A 243 -22.81 -4.08 -40.17
C ALA A 243 -23.46 -3.80 -38.80
N PRO A 244 -24.09 -4.81 -38.17
CA PRO A 244 -24.66 -4.67 -36.82
C PRO A 244 -23.58 -4.41 -35.77
N PHE A 245 -23.99 -4.06 -34.55
CA PHE A 245 -23.06 -3.85 -33.45
C PHE A 245 -22.18 -5.07 -33.18
N THR A 246 -20.92 -4.81 -32.87
CA THR A 246 -19.96 -5.85 -32.51
C THR A 246 -20.42 -6.54 -31.22
N PHE A 247 -20.79 -7.82 -31.32
CA PHE A 247 -21.21 -8.60 -30.16
C PHE A 247 -20.03 -8.97 -29.27
N VAL A 248 -19.99 -8.45 -28.04
CA VAL A 248 -18.89 -8.65 -27.08
C VAL A 248 -19.35 -9.13 -25.69
N ASP A 249 -20.64 -9.47 -25.52
CA ASP A 249 -21.20 -9.88 -24.22
C ASP A 249 -20.63 -11.20 -23.67
N HIS A 250 -20.04 -12.02 -24.54
CA HIS A 250 -19.34 -13.23 -24.14
C HIS A 250 -17.99 -12.92 -23.47
N ALA A 251 -17.36 -11.77 -23.79
CA ALA A 251 -16.00 -11.42 -23.39
C ALA A 251 -15.91 -10.25 -22.40
N LEU A 252 -16.89 -9.35 -22.38
CA LEU A 252 -16.99 -8.26 -21.39
C LEU A 252 -18.04 -8.60 -20.33
N LYS A 253 -17.57 -8.92 -19.12
CA LYS A 253 -18.41 -9.44 -18.03
C LYS A 253 -18.40 -8.54 -16.78
N CYS A 254 -19.49 -8.61 -16.03
CA CYS A 254 -19.64 -7.93 -14.74
C CYS A 254 -19.30 -8.89 -13.61
N GLY A 255 -18.44 -8.48 -12.68
CA GLY A 255 -18.08 -9.27 -11.49
C GLY A 255 -16.81 -8.77 -10.80
N ASP A 256 -16.57 -9.25 -9.58
CA ASP A 256 -15.33 -8.99 -8.84
C ASP A 256 -14.23 -9.95 -9.30
N SER A 257 -13.31 -9.45 -10.11
CA SER A 257 -12.20 -10.20 -10.69
C SER A 257 -11.24 -10.82 -9.66
N LEU A 258 -11.27 -10.36 -8.40
CA LEU A 258 -10.47 -10.90 -7.30
C LEU A 258 -11.24 -11.89 -6.41
N VAL A 259 -12.55 -12.05 -6.59
CA VAL A 259 -13.38 -12.94 -5.77
C VAL A 259 -14.03 -14.02 -6.62
N GLY A 260 -13.47 -15.22 -6.59
CA GLY A 260 -14.05 -16.40 -7.21
C GLY A 260 -13.08 -17.57 -7.19
N TYR A 261 -13.62 -18.78 -7.21
CA TYR A 261 -12.86 -20.04 -7.30
C TYR A 261 -12.68 -20.48 -8.75
N GLY A 262 -11.59 -21.18 -9.03
CA GLY A 262 -11.35 -21.88 -10.28
C GLY A 262 -12.08 -23.22 -10.38
N ASP A 263 -12.03 -23.81 -11.56
CA ASP A 263 -12.66 -25.10 -11.87
C ASP A 263 -12.11 -26.25 -11.01
N THR A 264 -10.80 -26.29 -10.78
CA THR A 264 -10.12 -27.28 -9.92
C THR A 264 -10.60 -27.20 -8.47
N GLU A 265 -10.66 -26.01 -7.89
CA GLU A 265 -11.12 -25.79 -6.51
C GLU A 265 -12.59 -26.20 -6.35
N ILE A 266 -13.43 -25.87 -7.34
CA ILE A 266 -14.85 -26.27 -7.37
C ILE A 266 -14.96 -27.79 -7.52
N SER A 267 -14.17 -28.41 -8.39
CA SER A 267 -14.14 -29.86 -8.67
C SER A 267 -13.62 -30.68 -7.47
N ASP A 268 -12.61 -30.19 -6.77
CA ASP A 268 -12.06 -30.82 -5.57
C ASP A 268 -13.07 -30.77 -4.42
N PHE A 269 -13.69 -29.60 -4.23
CA PHE A 269 -14.74 -29.44 -3.24
C PHE A 269 -15.95 -30.33 -3.55
N PHE A 270 -16.35 -30.40 -4.82
CA PHE A 270 -17.38 -31.32 -5.30
C PHE A 270 -17.08 -32.78 -4.93
N SER A 271 -15.87 -33.25 -5.22
CA SER A 271 -15.43 -34.61 -4.94
C SER A 271 -15.46 -34.92 -3.43
N GLU A 272 -15.18 -33.91 -2.61
CA GLU A 272 -15.24 -34.03 -1.15
C GLU A 272 -16.67 -34.18 -0.60
N VAL A 273 -17.66 -33.51 -1.23
CA VAL A 273 -19.07 -33.48 -0.78
C VAL A 273 -19.93 -34.57 -1.45
N GLN A 274 -19.38 -35.34 -2.40
CA GLN A 274 -20.04 -36.47 -3.08
C GLN A 274 -21.35 -36.09 -3.80
N LEU A 275 -21.38 -34.92 -4.45
CA LEU A 275 -22.58 -34.40 -5.12
C LEU A 275 -22.83 -35.05 -6.49
N THR A 276 -23.06 -36.36 -6.60
CA THR A 276 -23.08 -37.13 -7.89
C THR A 276 -23.89 -36.54 -9.06
N PHE A 277 -24.81 -35.60 -8.86
CA PHE A 277 -25.55 -34.92 -9.92
C PHE A 277 -24.72 -33.93 -10.76
N LEU A 278 -23.57 -33.42 -10.27
CA LEU A 278 -22.71 -32.50 -11.05
C LEU A 278 -21.58 -33.21 -11.83
N ASP A 279 -21.44 -34.54 -11.70
CA ASP A 279 -20.45 -35.31 -12.48
C ASP A 279 -20.67 -35.16 -13.99
N GLU A 280 -21.93 -35.11 -14.43
CA GLU A 280 -22.29 -34.81 -15.83
C GLU A 280 -22.06 -33.33 -16.18
N GLN A 281 -22.20 -32.41 -15.22
CA GLN A 281 -22.03 -30.97 -15.44
C GLN A 281 -20.56 -30.59 -15.67
N LEU A 282 -19.62 -31.28 -15.04
CA LEU A 282 -18.18 -31.07 -15.32
C LEU A 282 -17.80 -31.44 -16.76
N LYS A 283 -18.55 -32.34 -17.42
CA LYS A 283 -18.35 -32.69 -18.83
C LYS A 283 -18.81 -31.59 -19.79
N VAL A 284 -19.53 -30.57 -19.29
CA VAL A 284 -20.04 -29.46 -20.09
C VAL A 284 -18.95 -28.42 -20.39
N LEU A 285 -17.93 -28.28 -19.52
CA LEU A 285 -16.87 -27.27 -19.70
C LEU A 285 -16.11 -27.36 -21.04
N PRO A 286 -15.66 -28.54 -21.52
CA PRO A 286 -15.03 -28.65 -22.83
C PRO A 286 -15.98 -28.28 -23.99
N LYS A 287 -17.27 -28.59 -23.84
CA LYS A 287 -18.30 -28.24 -24.84
C LYS A 287 -18.48 -26.72 -24.88
N LEU A 288 -18.63 -26.06 -23.74
CA LEU A 288 -18.73 -24.59 -23.64
C LEU A 288 -17.52 -23.92 -24.28
N SER A 289 -16.32 -24.41 -23.97
CA SER A 289 -15.05 -23.90 -24.52
C SER A 289 -15.04 -23.96 -26.05
N THR A 290 -15.34 -25.15 -26.62
CA THR A 290 -15.35 -25.37 -28.07
C THR A 290 -16.37 -24.49 -28.77
N THR A 291 -17.62 -24.49 -28.26
CA THR A 291 -18.69 -23.70 -28.87
C THR A 291 -18.40 -22.21 -28.79
N ARG A 292 -17.78 -21.72 -27.71
CA ARG A 292 -17.41 -20.30 -27.63
C ARG A 292 -16.38 -19.91 -28.68
N GLN A 293 -15.35 -20.75 -28.87
CA GLN A 293 -14.33 -20.49 -29.88
C GLN A 293 -14.92 -20.45 -31.30
N THR A 294 -15.79 -21.40 -31.64
CA THR A 294 -16.37 -21.48 -32.99
C THR A 294 -17.41 -20.39 -33.25
N THR A 295 -18.32 -20.16 -32.29
CA THR A 295 -19.48 -19.29 -32.49
C THR A 295 -19.11 -17.81 -32.38
N PHE A 296 -18.31 -17.42 -31.40
CA PHE A 296 -18.00 -16.01 -31.16
C PHE A 296 -16.73 -15.53 -31.87
N GLY A 297 -15.93 -16.45 -32.43
CA GLY A 297 -14.75 -16.12 -33.25
C GLY A 297 -15.06 -15.66 -34.68
N MET A 298 -16.26 -15.88 -35.20
CA MET A 298 -16.67 -15.48 -36.56
C MET A 298 -17.28 -14.08 -36.60
N ASP A 299 -17.13 -13.33 -37.70
CA ASP A 299 -17.75 -12.01 -37.85
C ASP A 299 -19.28 -12.11 -38.01
N SER A 300 -20.03 -11.33 -37.21
CA SER A 300 -21.47 -11.14 -37.41
C SER A 300 -21.71 -10.02 -38.41
N ARG A 301 -22.25 -10.32 -39.59
CA ARG A 301 -22.52 -9.29 -40.62
C ARG A 301 -24.00 -8.95 -40.79
N ASP A 302 -24.89 -9.69 -40.12
CA ASP A 302 -26.33 -9.41 -40.11
C ASP A 302 -26.94 -9.63 -38.72
N ASP A 303 -28.15 -9.07 -38.53
CA ASP A 303 -28.90 -9.18 -37.28
C ASP A 303 -29.31 -10.62 -36.95
N ALA A 304 -29.41 -11.51 -37.93
CA ALA A 304 -29.79 -12.90 -37.71
C ALA A 304 -28.66 -13.66 -36.99
N THR A 305 -27.42 -13.47 -37.45
CA THR A 305 -26.20 -14.01 -36.88
C THR A 305 -25.97 -13.46 -35.47
N ASP A 306 -26.22 -12.17 -35.23
CA ASP A 306 -26.16 -11.58 -33.89
C ASP A 306 -27.19 -12.20 -32.94
N ARG A 307 -28.44 -12.34 -33.38
CA ARG A 307 -29.50 -13.00 -32.59
C ARG A 307 -29.14 -14.45 -32.25
N GLN A 308 -28.59 -15.20 -33.20
CA GLN A 308 -28.14 -16.57 -32.97
C GLN A 308 -27.04 -16.65 -31.91
N LYS A 309 -26.05 -15.75 -31.97
CA LYS A 309 -24.99 -15.65 -30.96
C LYS A 309 -25.53 -15.36 -29.57
N ARG A 310 -26.50 -14.45 -29.43
CA ARG A 310 -27.16 -14.15 -28.15
C ARG A 310 -27.89 -15.36 -27.58
N GLN A 311 -28.64 -16.07 -28.41
CA GLN A 311 -29.36 -17.29 -28.01
C GLN A 311 -28.37 -18.38 -27.56
N GLU A 312 -27.29 -18.58 -28.31
CA GLU A 312 -26.26 -19.54 -27.95
C GLU A 312 -25.56 -19.17 -26.64
N LEU A 313 -25.23 -17.89 -26.44
CA LEU A 313 -24.65 -17.44 -25.16
C LEU A 313 -25.61 -17.68 -23.99
N ALA A 314 -26.90 -17.39 -24.15
CA ALA A 314 -27.89 -17.62 -23.12
C ALA A 314 -28.01 -19.11 -22.76
N HIS A 315 -27.96 -20.00 -23.77
CA HIS A 315 -27.97 -21.44 -23.54
C HIS A 315 -26.71 -21.91 -22.79
N GLN A 316 -25.54 -21.40 -23.16
CA GLN A 316 -24.28 -21.68 -22.47
C GLN A 316 -24.26 -21.17 -21.03
N GLU A 317 -24.84 -20.00 -20.78
CA GLU A 317 -24.96 -19.46 -19.44
C GLU A 317 -25.87 -20.35 -18.57
N GLU A 318 -26.97 -20.87 -19.13
CA GLU A 318 -27.85 -21.85 -18.48
C GLU A 318 -27.09 -23.15 -18.13
N ASP A 319 -26.36 -23.71 -19.10
CA ASP A 319 -25.54 -24.91 -18.94
C ASP A 319 -24.48 -24.75 -17.83
N ALA A 320 -23.94 -23.53 -17.64
CA ALA A 320 -22.94 -23.25 -16.61
C ALA A 320 -23.54 -22.92 -15.22
N LYS A 321 -24.84 -22.62 -15.11
CA LYS A 321 -25.48 -22.17 -13.85
C LYS A 321 -25.24 -23.12 -12.67
N PRO A 322 -25.36 -24.46 -12.79
CA PRO A 322 -25.16 -25.34 -11.64
C PRO A 322 -23.75 -25.23 -11.04
N LEU A 323 -22.72 -25.10 -11.89
CA LEU A 323 -21.33 -24.95 -11.44
C LEU A 323 -21.09 -23.57 -10.83
N LYS A 324 -21.64 -22.52 -11.43
CA LYS A 324 -21.57 -21.16 -10.88
C LYS A 324 -22.27 -21.07 -9.52
N LEU A 325 -23.43 -21.70 -9.37
CA LEU A 325 -24.17 -21.75 -8.11
C LEU A 325 -23.33 -22.35 -6.97
N VAL A 326 -22.64 -23.46 -7.23
CA VAL A 326 -21.75 -24.08 -6.23
C VAL A 326 -20.58 -23.14 -5.89
N GLY A 327 -19.95 -22.53 -6.90
CA GLY A 327 -18.91 -21.54 -6.69
C GLY A 327 -19.35 -20.36 -5.84
N ASP A 328 -20.51 -19.78 -6.15
CA ASP A 328 -21.12 -18.67 -5.41
C ASP A 328 -21.41 -19.07 -3.95
N LEU A 329 -21.91 -20.29 -3.72
CA LEU A 329 -22.17 -20.81 -2.38
C LEU A 329 -20.88 -21.05 -1.58
N MET A 330 -19.80 -21.49 -2.22
CA MET A 330 -18.48 -21.57 -1.58
C MET A 330 -17.97 -20.18 -1.16
N VAL A 331 -18.19 -19.15 -1.99
CA VAL A 331 -17.86 -17.77 -1.66
C VAL A 331 -18.74 -17.28 -0.51
N ALA A 332 -20.06 -17.48 -0.58
CA ALA A 332 -20.99 -17.13 0.48
C ALA A 332 -20.61 -17.78 1.83
N ALA A 333 -20.20 -19.06 1.81
CA ALA A 333 -19.73 -19.77 3.00
C ALA A 333 -18.48 -19.12 3.61
N PHE A 334 -17.57 -18.63 2.76
CA PHE A 334 -16.37 -17.94 3.22
C PHE A 334 -16.72 -16.63 3.95
N PHE A 335 -17.56 -15.79 3.36
CA PHE A 335 -17.91 -14.48 3.91
C PHE A 335 -18.86 -14.57 5.11
N ASN A 336 -19.63 -15.66 5.23
CA ASN A 336 -20.51 -15.91 6.38
C ASN A 336 -19.78 -16.46 7.63
N SER A 337 -18.46 -16.68 7.62
CA SER A 337 -17.72 -17.04 8.85
C SER A 337 -16.27 -16.52 8.87
N ARG A 338 -15.77 -16.25 10.08
CA ARG A 338 -14.37 -15.84 10.30
C ARG A 338 -13.42 -17.00 10.64
N LYS A 339 -13.93 -18.21 10.93
CA LYS A 339 -13.07 -19.33 11.33
C LYS A 339 -12.93 -20.37 10.19
N PRO A 340 -11.71 -20.82 9.84
CA PRO A 340 -11.51 -21.76 8.73
C PRO A 340 -12.35 -23.04 8.83
N LYS A 341 -12.43 -23.65 10.03
CA LYS A 341 -13.23 -24.87 10.25
C LYS A 341 -14.73 -24.64 10.02
N GLU A 342 -15.25 -23.49 10.47
CA GLU A 342 -16.66 -23.12 10.29
C GLU A 342 -16.96 -22.79 8.83
N ARG A 343 -16.03 -22.14 8.10
CA ARG A 343 -16.17 -21.90 6.65
C ARG A 343 -16.35 -23.21 5.89
N LYS A 344 -15.50 -24.20 6.18
CA LYS A 344 -15.56 -25.52 5.53
C LYS A 344 -16.88 -26.25 5.82
N GLU A 345 -17.34 -26.20 7.07
CA GLU A 345 -18.63 -26.80 7.44
C GLU A 345 -19.80 -26.11 6.75
N LYS A 346 -19.82 -24.76 6.73
CA LYS A 346 -20.86 -23.99 6.02
C LYS A 346 -20.85 -24.28 4.53
N ALA A 347 -19.68 -24.36 3.91
CA ALA A 347 -19.57 -24.69 2.49
C ALA A 347 -20.23 -26.04 2.20
N ARG A 348 -19.93 -27.07 3.01
CA ARG A 348 -20.57 -28.40 2.86
C ARG A 348 -22.09 -28.33 3.00
N VAL A 349 -22.59 -27.60 4.00
CA VAL A 349 -24.03 -27.42 4.20
C VAL A 349 -24.68 -26.72 3.01
N TYR A 350 -24.11 -25.58 2.56
CA TYR A 350 -24.65 -24.84 1.42
C TYR A 350 -24.61 -25.67 0.12
N ALA A 351 -23.56 -26.45 -0.08
CA ALA A 351 -23.43 -27.30 -1.25
C ALA A 351 -24.40 -28.50 -1.24
N ALA A 352 -24.67 -29.08 -0.06
CA ALA A 352 -25.73 -30.08 0.09
C ALA A 352 -27.10 -29.49 -0.24
N MET A 353 -27.37 -28.25 0.22
CA MET A 353 -28.60 -27.54 -0.15
C MET A 353 -28.72 -27.34 -1.67
N ALA A 354 -27.63 -27.07 -2.38
CA ALA A 354 -27.66 -26.96 -3.83
C ALA A 354 -28.02 -28.28 -4.52
N GLY A 355 -27.57 -29.42 -4.00
CA GLY A 355 -27.93 -30.74 -4.56
C GLY A 355 -29.40 -31.10 -4.37
N ASP A 356 -29.97 -30.72 -3.23
CA ASP A 356 -31.38 -30.95 -2.92
C ASP A 356 -32.31 -29.87 -3.51
N ALA A 357 -31.82 -28.65 -3.77
CA ALA A 357 -32.58 -27.55 -4.40
C ALA A 357 -33.08 -27.89 -5.80
N PHE A 358 -32.39 -28.77 -6.54
CA PHE A 358 -32.90 -29.29 -7.81
C PHE A 358 -34.13 -30.23 -7.66
N ARG A 359 -34.61 -30.46 -6.42
CA ARG A 359 -35.72 -31.37 -6.09
C ARG A 359 -36.72 -30.81 -5.07
N ASP A 360 -36.43 -29.72 -4.36
CA ASP A 360 -37.26 -29.17 -3.26
C ASP A 360 -37.36 -27.63 -3.33
N GLU A 361 -38.59 -27.11 -3.43
CA GLU A 361 -38.90 -25.67 -3.55
C GLU A 361 -38.50 -24.85 -2.30
N GLY A 362 -38.54 -25.43 -1.09
CA GLY A 362 -38.22 -24.70 0.15
C GLY A 362 -36.73 -24.48 0.36
N LEU A 363 -35.89 -25.38 -0.19
CA LEU A 363 -34.43 -25.23 -0.16
C LEU A 363 -33.95 -24.20 -1.20
N ASP A 364 -34.66 -24.08 -2.32
CA ASP A 364 -34.38 -23.10 -3.37
C ASP A 364 -34.51 -21.66 -2.83
N GLU A 365 -35.59 -21.36 -2.10
CA GLU A 365 -35.76 -20.06 -1.44
C GLU A 365 -34.61 -19.72 -0.48
N ALA A 366 -34.15 -20.70 0.32
CA ALA A 366 -33.08 -20.49 1.29
C ALA A 366 -31.72 -20.25 0.62
N VAL A 367 -31.43 -20.96 -0.47
CA VAL A 367 -30.24 -20.75 -1.30
C VAL A 367 -30.29 -19.36 -1.95
N GLN A 368 -31.42 -18.99 -2.54
CA GLN A 368 -31.58 -17.69 -3.17
C GLN A 368 -31.41 -16.54 -2.16
N GLN A 369 -31.93 -16.68 -0.94
CA GLN A 369 -31.71 -15.70 0.14
C GLN A 369 -30.24 -15.58 0.57
N LEU A 370 -29.45 -16.67 0.50
CA LEU A 370 -28.02 -16.61 0.78
C LEU A 370 -27.26 -15.85 -0.31
N LEU A 371 -27.61 -16.10 -1.58
CA LEU A 371 -26.99 -15.43 -2.73
C LEU A 371 -27.37 -13.96 -2.82
N ASN A 372 -28.64 -13.63 -2.57
CA ASN A 372 -29.11 -12.24 -2.53
C ASN A 372 -28.36 -11.47 -1.43
N ARG A 373 -28.19 -12.04 -0.23
CA ARG A 373 -27.36 -11.41 0.82
C ARG A 373 -25.93 -11.17 0.38
N LEU A 374 -25.32 -12.13 -0.33
CA LEU A 374 -23.96 -11.94 -0.84
C LEU A 374 -23.86 -10.72 -1.78
N LYS A 375 -24.88 -10.46 -2.59
CA LYS A 375 -24.92 -9.38 -3.60
C LYS A 375 -25.49 -8.05 -3.09
N ASP A 376 -26.47 -8.09 -2.20
CA ASP A 376 -27.30 -6.95 -1.80
C ASP A 376 -26.88 -6.35 -0.45
N ASP A 377 -26.03 -7.04 0.33
CA ASP A 377 -25.46 -6.48 1.55
C ASP A 377 -24.62 -5.21 1.24
N GLU A 378 -24.36 -4.41 2.27
CA GLU A 378 -23.51 -3.22 2.17
C GLU A 378 -22.11 -3.62 1.64
N HIS A 379 -21.76 -3.13 0.44
CA HIS A 379 -20.59 -3.54 -0.34
C HIS A 379 -20.64 -4.96 -0.96
N GLY A 380 -21.83 -5.44 -1.34
CA GLY A 380 -22.03 -6.78 -1.88
C GLY A 380 -21.06 -7.25 -2.97
N ILE A 381 -20.90 -8.57 -3.05
CA ILE A 381 -19.96 -9.28 -3.90
C ILE A 381 -20.73 -9.95 -5.03
N THR A 382 -20.28 -9.72 -6.25
CA THR A 382 -20.64 -10.55 -7.41
C THR A 382 -19.44 -11.42 -7.73
N PRO A 383 -19.43 -12.71 -7.35
CA PRO A 383 -18.28 -13.58 -7.62
C PRO A 383 -18.00 -13.71 -9.11
N PHE A 384 -16.73 -13.86 -9.45
CA PHE A 384 -16.26 -14.05 -10.82
C PHE A 384 -15.38 -15.31 -10.94
N HIS A 385 -15.99 -16.38 -11.43
CA HIS A 385 -15.35 -17.68 -11.63
C HIS A 385 -14.69 -17.76 -13.02
N TRP A 386 -13.45 -17.27 -13.14
CA TRP A 386 -12.74 -17.08 -14.41
C TRP A 386 -12.86 -18.22 -15.43
N GLN A 387 -12.66 -19.46 -15.02
CA GLN A 387 -12.73 -20.64 -15.89
C GLN A 387 -14.16 -20.97 -16.36
N LEU A 388 -15.18 -20.62 -15.57
CA LEU A 388 -16.59 -20.78 -15.95
C LEU A 388 -17.07 -19.61 -16.81
N GLU A 389 -16.51 -18.42 -16.58
CA GLU A 389 -16.89 -17.20 -17.31
C GLU A 389 -16.19 -17.08 -18.66
N PHE A 390 -14.98 -17.62 -18.80
CA PHE A 390 -14.16 -17.63 -20.03
C PHE A 390 -13.60 -19.03 -20.35
N PRO A 391 -14.44 -20.06 -20.54
CA PRO A 391 -13.98 -21.45 -20.74
C PRO A 391 -13.10 -21.63 -21.99
N GLU A 392 -13.23 -20.76 -22.99
CA GLU A 392 -12.40 -20.75 -24.21
C GLU A 392 -10.94 -20.35 -23.97
N VAL A 393 -10.66 -19.67 -22.86
CA VAL A 393 -9.31 -19.21 -22.48
C VAL A 393 -8.55 -20.27 -21.67
N PHE A 394 -9.28 -21.16 -21.00
CA PHE A 394 -8.75 -22.16 -20.07
C PHE A 394 -9.02 -23.61 -20.56
N SER A 395 -9.04 -23.83 -21.87
CA SER A 395 -9.22 -25.16 -22.47
C SER A 395 -8.02 -26.09 -22.23
N LYS A 396 -8.13 -27.39 -22.54
CA LYS A 396 -6.99 -28.31 -22.46
C LYS A 396 -5.80 -27.89 -23.34
N GLU A 397 -6.08 -27.21 -24.45
CA GLU A 397 -5.07 -26.73 -25.40
C GLU A 397 -4.53 -25.34 -25.04
N ARG A 398 -5.25 -24.61 -24.16
CA ARG A 398 -4.89 -23.25 -23.75
C ARG A 398 -5.07 -23.07 -22.24
N SER A 399 -3.99 -22.84 -21.53
CA SER A 399 -4.00 -22.69 -20.08
C SER A 399 -3.92 -21.22 -19.61
N GLY A 400 -4.75 -20.32 -20.16
CA GLY A 400 -4.84 -18.93 -19.72
C GLY A 400 -4.65 -17.86 -20.81
N PHE A 401 -4.65 -16.60 -20.37
CA PHE A 401 -4.52 -15.41 -21.23
C PHE A 401 -3.09 -15.21 -21.74
N ASP A 402 -2.92 -14.70 -22.96
CA ASP A 402 -1.59 -14.33 -23.49
C ASP A 402 -1.11 -13.01 -22.92
N ALA A 403 -2.04 -12.08 -22.66
CA ALA A 403 -1.68 -10.84 -22.01
C ALA A 403 -2.75 -10.28 -21.06
N PHE A 404 -2.30 -9.58 -20.03
CA PHE A 404 -3.12 -8.65 -19.26
C PHE A 404 -2.64 -7.21 -19.43
N VAL A 405 -3.57 -6.28 -19.59
CA VAL A 405 -3.29 -4.84 -19.64
C VAL A 405 -4.34 -4.11 -18.82
N GLY A 406 -3.98 -3.02 -18.14
CA GLY A 406 -4.97 -2.33 -17.33
C GLY A 406 -4.40 -1.36 -16.30
N ASN A 407 -5.31 -0.64 -15.67
CA ASN A 407 -5.06 0.20 -14.50
C ASN A 407 -5.97 -0.24 -13.35
N PRO A 408 -5.54 -1.24 -12.55
CA PRO A 408 -6.30 -1.69 -11.39
C PRO A 408 -6.52 -0.57 -10.36
N PRO A 409 -7.58 -0.64 -9.54
CA PRO A 409 -7.84 0.33 -8.49
C PRO A 409 -6.77 0.36 -7.41
N PHE A 410 -6.43 1.54 -6.92
CA PHE A 410 -5.45 1.75 -5.84
C PHE A 410 -6.17 1.89 -4.51
N ALA A 411 -5.93 0.96 -3.59
CA ALA A 411 -6.54 1.00 -2.27
C ALA A 411 -5.62 0.36 -1.24
N GLY A 412 -5.12 1.15 -0.29
CA GLY A 412 -4.44 0.63 0.89
C GLY A 412 -5.44 -0.03 1.85
N LYS A 413 -4.91 -0.81 2.81
CA LYS A 413 -5.70 -1.57 3.79
C LYS A 413 -6.92 -0.86 4.37
N ASN A 414 -6.77 0.37 4.84
CA ASN A 414 -7.85 1.09 5.51
C ASN A 414 -8.97 1.48 4.54
N THR A 415 -8.62 1.72 3.27
CA THR A 415 -9.58 1.99 2.19
C THR A 415 -10.30 0.70 1.82
N ILE A 416 -9.56 -0.41 1.63
CA ILE A 416 -10.16 -1.74 1.39
C ILE A 416 -11.13 -2.11 2.51
N ALA A 417 -10.69 -2.03 3.77
CA ALA A 417 -11.50 -2.44 4.91
C ALA A 417 -12.76 -1.60 5.12
N ARG A 418 -12.80 -0.37 4.58
CA ARG A 418 -13.96 0.53 4.67
C ARG A 418 -14.93 0.33 3.49
N GLY A 419 -14.40 0.12 2.29
CA GLY A 419 -15.18 0.06 1.05
C GLY A 419 -15.43 -1.35 0.53
N SER A 420 -15.33 -2.38 1.37
CA SER A 420 -15.49 -3.78 0.98
C SER A 420 -16.04 -4.61 2.14
N PRO A 421 -16.61 -5.80 1.86
CA PRO A 421 -17.21 -6.63 2.89
C PRO A 421 -16.26 -7.05 4.00
N ALA A 422 -16.85 -7.30 5.17
CA ALA A 422 -16.14 -7.92 6.27
C ALA A 422 -15.50 -9.24 5.80
N ALA A 423 -14.23 -9.46 6.15
CA ALA A 423 -13.39 -10.60 5.76
C ALA A 423 -12.78 -10.58 4.33
N ILE A 424 -12.92 -9.51 3.54
CA ILE A 424 -12.22 -9.41 2.22
C ILE A 424 -10.69 -9.55 2.33
N LEU A 425 -10.09 -9.00 3.39
CA LEU A 425 -8.65 -9.12 3.63
C LEU A 425 -8.24 -10.55 4.00
N ASP A 426 -9.17 -11.34 4.58
CA ASP A 426 -8.94 -12.75 4.84
C ASP A 426 -9.14 -13.57 3.57
N TRP A 427 -10.05 -13.16 2.68
CA TRP A 427 -10.21 -13.73 1.34
C TRP A 427 -8.93 -13.59 0.53
N PHE A 428 -8.35 -12.40 0.48
CA PHE A 428 -7.08 -12.18 -0.19
C PHE A 428 -5.94 -13.06 0.34
N LYS A 429 -5.86 -13.27 1.66
CA LYS A 429 -4.90 -14.23 2.24
C LYS A 429 -5.21 -15.68 1.92
N HIS A 430 -6.47 -15.99 1.67
CA HIS A 430 -6.91 -17.34 1.31
C HIS A 430 -6.49 -17.69 -0.12
N ILE A 431 -6.72 -16.78 -1.07
CA ILE A 431 -6.40 -17.01 -2.49
C ILE A 431 -4.93 -16.75 -2.82
N HIS A 432 -4.25 -15.89 -2.05
CA HIS A 432 -2.84 -15.54 -2.27
C HIS A 432 -2.01 -15.94 -1.04
N GLU A 433 -1.37 -17.12 -1.11
CA GLU A 433 -0.43 -17.60 -0.09
C GLU A 433 0.68 -16.58 0.23
N ASP A 434 1.17 -16.52 1.47
CA ASP A 434 2.19 -15.56 1.90
C ASP A 434 1.85 -14.07 1.69
N SER A 435 0.60 -13.73 1.35
CA SER A 435 0.18 -12.33 1.25
C SER A 435 -0.04 -11.68 2.62
N HIS A 436 0.23 -10.39 2.68
CA HIS A 436 0.05 -9.57 3.88
C HIS A 436 -1.27 -8.80 3.79
N GLY A 437 -2.03 -8.78 4.89
CA GLY A 437 -3.30 -8.04 4.96
C GLY A 437 -3.16 -6.51 4.99
N ASN A 438 -1.97 -5.96 4.73
CA ASN A 438 -1.73 -4.53 4.61
C ASN A 438 -1.37 -4.08 3.18
N ALA A 439 -1.26 -5.01 2.22
CA ALA A 439 -0.90 -4.71 0.85
C ALA A 439 -1.94 -3.80 0.16
N ASP A 440 -1.48 -3.00 -0.79
CA ASP A 440 -2.36 -2.30 -1.73
C ASP A 440 -3.10 -3.31 -2.60
N LEU A 441 -4.36 -3.01 -2.92
CA LEU A 441 -5.22 -3.83 -3.79
C LEU A 441 -4.55 -4.15 -5.14
N ALA A 442 -3.75 -3.22 -5.68
CA ALA A 442 -3.00 -3.43 -6.91
C ALA A 442 -2.10 -4.68 -6.86
N ALA A 443 -1.48 -5.00 -5.73
CA ALA A 443 -0.65 -6.21 -5.61
C ALA A 443 -1.46 -7.50 -5.80
N HIS A 444 -2.72 -7.51 -5.36
CA HIS A 444 -3.62 -8.65 -5.57
C HIS A 444 -4.01 -8.80 -7.04
N PHE A 445 -4.23 -7.70 -7.77
CA PHE A 445 -4.44 -7.74 -9.21
C PHE A 445 -3.23 -8.28 -9.97
N PHE A 446 -2.02 -7.79 -9.66
CA PHE A 446 -0.79 -8.29 -10.28
C PHE A 446 -0.66 -9.82 -10.11
N ARG A 447 -0.93 -10.31 -8.90
CA ARG A 447 -0.85 -11.72 -8.58
C ARG A 447 -1.94 -12.54 -9.28
N ARG A 448 -3.19 -12.08 -9.22
CA ARG A 448 -4.30 -12.75 -9.89
C ARG A 448 -4.09 -12.84 -11.40
N CYS A 449 -3.66 -11.76 -12.04
CA CYS A 449 -3.30 -11.76 -13.46
C CYS A 449 -2.17 -12.75 -13.75
N PHE A 450 -1.11 -12.76 -12.94
CA PHE A 450 0.01 -13.69 -13.13
C PHE A 450 -0.41 -15.16 -13.03
N ASP A 451 -1.30 -15.49 -12.09
CA ASP A 451 -1.82 -16.86 -11.95
C ASP A 451 -2.65 -17.26 -13.18
N LEU A 452 -3.43 -16.34 -13.73
CA LEU A 452 -4.30 -16.54 -14.91
C LEU A 452 -3.57 -16.45 -16.27
N LEU A 453 -2.30 -16.04 -16.29
CA LEU A 453 -1.48 -16.06 -17.50
C LEU A 453 -1.11 -17.50 -17.89
N ARG A 454 -1.11 -17.77 -19.20
CA ARG A 454 -0.45 -18.97 -19.75
C ARG A 454 1.07 -18.86 -19.62
N PRO A 455 1.81 -19.97 -19.72
CA PRO A 455 3.26 -19.92 -19.92
C PRO A 455 3.62 -19.01 -21.12
N ASP A 456 4.65 -18.18 -20.93
CA ASP A 456 5.12 -17.16 -21.87
C ASP A 456 4.13 -16.00 -22.15
N GLY A 457 3.03 -15.95 -21.41
CA GLY A 457 2.12 -14.79 -21.36
C GLY A 457 2.74 -13.63 -20.58
N SER A 458 2.28 -12.41 -20.88
CA SER A 458 2.83 -11.18 -20.31
C SER A 458 1.76 -10.28 -19.70
N LEU A 459 2.14 -9.32 -18.86
CA LEU A 459 1.22 -8.30 -18.40
C LEU A 459 1.88 -6.92 -18.37
N GLY A 460 1.07 -5.88 -18.50
CA GLY A 460 1.46 -4.48 -18.33
C GLY A 460 0.41 -3.74 -17.54
N LEU A 461 0.69 -3.49 -16.26
CA LEU A 461 -0.27 -2.91 -15.33
C LEU A 461 0.29 -1.64 -14.68
N VAL A 462 -0.61 -0.73 -14.37
CA VAL A 462 -0.33 0.47 -13.57
C VAL A 462 -0.51 0.15 -12.08
N ALA A 463 0.32 0.72 -11.22
CA ALA A 463 0.22 0.57 -9.77
C ALA A 463 0.67 1.83 -9.03
N THR A 464 0.40 1.89 -7.73
CA THR A 464 1.07 2.86 -6.85
C THR A 464 2.55 2.54 -6.69
N ASN A 465 3.37 3.51 -6.32
CA ASN A 465 4.81 3.30 -6.08
C ASN A 465 5.09 2.26 -4.98
N THR A 466 4.10 1.96 -4.13
CA THR A 466 4.23 0.91 -3.11
C THR A 466 4.35 -0.49 -3.72
N ILE A 467 4.07 -0.68 -5.01
CA ILE A 467 4.26 -1.98 -5.69
C ILE A 467 5.69 -2.52 -5.57
N ALA A 468 6.67 -1.63 -5.40
CA ALA A 468 8.08 -1.94 -5.20
C ALA A 468 8.55 -1.78 -3.74
N GLN A 469 7.64 -1.60 -2.77
CA GLN A 469 7.95 -1.36 -1.35
C GLN A 469 7.11 -2.23 -0.38
N GLY A 470 7.70 -2.58 0.77
CA GLY A 470 7.02 -3.17 1.92
C GLY A 470 6.10 -4.37 1.64
N ASP A 471 4.96 -4.41 2.35
CA ASP A 471 3.97 -5.51 2.31
C ASP A 471 3.33 -5.67 0.91
N THR A 472 3.16 -4.57 0.17
CA THR A 472 2.59 -4.57 -1.19
C THR A 472 3.53 -5.29 -2.16
N ARG A 473 4.82 -4.96 -2.14
CA ARG A 473 5.86 -5.66 -2.94
C ARG A 473 5.97 -7.13 -2.59
N SER A 474 5.97 -7.42 -1.29
CA SER A 474 6.06 -8.79 -0.77
C SER A 474 4.92 -9.66 -1.29
N THR A 475 3.70 -9.12 -1.28
CA THR A 475 2.47 -9.79 -1.77
C THR A 475 2.43 -9.92 -3.29
N GLY A 476 2.92 -8.91 -4.02
CA GLY A 476 2.91 -8.84 -5.48
C GLY A 476 4.24 -9.25 -6.11
N LEU A 477 5.07 -8.26 -6.48
CA LEU A 477 6.26 -8.46 -7.32
C LEU A 477 7.27 -9.47 -6.76
N ARG A 478 7.51 -9.49 -5.44
CA ARG A 478 8.45 -10.45 -4.84
C ARG A 478 7.96 -11.88 -5.05
N TRP A 479 6.70 -12.14 -4.72
CA TRP A 479 6.11 -13.47 -4.90
C TRP A 479 6.17 -13.86 -6.39
N ILE A 480 5.72 -12.99 -7.29
CA ILE A 480 5.76 -13.25 -8.75
C ILE A 480 7.18 -13.58 -9.23
N CYS A 481 8.18 -12.76 -8.87
CA CYS A 481 9.57 -12.99 -9.30
C CYS A 481 10.18 -14.28 -8.74
N THR A 482 9.70 -14.74 -7.59
CA THR A 482 10.16 -16.00 -6.96
C THR A 482 9.38 -17.23 -7.44
N HIS A 483 8.28 -17.02 -8.19
CA HIS A 483 7.40 -18.08 -8.71
C HIS A 483 7.36 -18.08 -10.25
N GLY A 484 8.51 -17.81 -10.88
CA GLY A 484 8.69 -17.93 -12.33
C GLY A 484 8.30 -16.70 -13.15
N GLY A 485 8.07 -15.54 -12.52
CA GLY A 485 7.86 -14.28 -13.21
C GLY A 485 9.16 -13.52 -13.50
N THR A 486 9.26 -12.88 -14.67
CA THR A 486 10.37 -12.00 -15.04
C THR A 486 9.85 -10.59 -15.34
N ILE A 487 10.35 -9.57 -14.66
CA ILE A 487 10.04 -8.17 -14.99
C ILE A 487 10.80 -7.80 -16.27
N THR A 488 10.07 -7.47 -17.33
CA THR A 488 10.63 -7.15 -18.66
C THR A 488 10.83 -5.66 -18.87
N ALA A 489 9.98 -4.83 -18.26
CA ALA A 489 10.17 -3.39 -18.21
C ALA A 489 9.49 -2.78 -16.98
N ALA A 490 10.01 -1.63 -16.54
CA ALA A 490 9.35 -0.82 -15.52
C ALA A 490 9.65 0.67 -15.69
N ARG A 491 8.70 1.50 -15.25
CA ARG A 491 8.88 2.92 -14.95
C ARG A 491 8.54 3.11 -13.48
N LYS A 492 9.54 3.50 -12.66
CA LYS A 492 9.35 3.69 -11.22
C LYS A 492 8.44 4.88 -10.93
N ARG A 493 8.47 5.89 -11.79
CA ARG A 493 7.68 7.12 -11.66
C ARG A 493 7.16 7.53 -13.02
N THR A 494 5.86 7.64 -13.14
CA THR A 494 5.17 8.18 -14.30
C THR A 494 4.08 9.09 -13.79
N LYS A 495 4.13 10.37 -14.14
CA LYS A 495 3.06 11.29 -13.78
C LYS A 495 1.82 10.96 -14.59
N TRP A 496 0.68 10.95 -13.92
CA TRP A 496 -0.60 10.83 -14.58
C TRP A 496 -0.87 12.08 -15.43
N PRO A 497 -1.12 11.96 -16.75
CA PRO A 497 -1.41 13.12 -17.60
C PRO A 497 -2.73 13.78 -17.21
N GLY A 498 -2.77 15.12 -17.23
CA GLY A 498 -3.98 15.90 -16.96
C GLY A 498 -4.12 16.34 -15.49
N VAL A 499 -5.36 16.48 -15.02
CA VAL A 499 -5.73 17.16 -13.75
C VAL A 499 -5.44 16.32 -12.49
N ALA A 500 -4.97 15.08 -12.66
CA ALA A 500 -4.60 14.24 -11.53
C ALA A 500 -3.08 14.36 -11.27
N ALA A 501 -2.65 15.20 -10.31
CA ALA A 501 -1.38 14.98 -9.59
C ALA A 501 -1.33 13.62 -8.87
N VAL A 502 -1.05 12.55 -9.60
CA VAL A 502 -0.74 11.20 -9.11
C VAL A 502 0.51 10.74 -9.85
N VAL A 503 1.49 10.22 -9.12
CA VAL A 503 2.66 9.54 -9.69
C VAL A 503 2.47 8.05 -9.51
N VAL A 504 2.46 7.32 -10.61
CA VAL A 504 2.26 5.88 -10.65
C VAL A 504 3.55 5.17 -11.04
N SER A 505 3.61 3.88 -10.72
CA SER A 505 4.56 2.95 -11.31
C SER A 505 3.87 2.18 -12.43
N VAL A 506 4.60 1.92 -13.51
CA VAL A 506 4.16 1.05 -14.62
C VAL A 506 5.09 -0.14 -14.66
N VAL A 507 4.55 -1.35 -14.58
CA VAL A 507 5.36 -2.57 -14.51
C VAL A 507 4.87 -3.59 -15.54
N HIS A 508 5.84 -4.13 -16.29
CA HIS A 508 5.64 -5.17 -17.28
C HIS A 508 6.34 -6.46 -16.85
N LEU A 509 5.60 -7.56 -16.93
CA LEU A 509 6.01 -8.88 -16.45
C LEU A 509 5.77 -9.94 -17.53
N LEU A 510 6.58 -10.98 -17.53
CA LEU A 510 6.40 -12.22 -18.30
C LEU A 510 6.31 -13.40 -17.33
N LYS A 511 5.40 -14.35 -17.58
CA LYS A 511 5.37 -15.66 -16.91
C LYS A 511 6.31 -16.61 -17.62
N GLY A 512 7.49 -16.78 -17.05
CA GLY A 512 8.58 -17.58 -17.61
C GLY A 512 9.89 -16.80 -17.64
N VAL A 513 10.88 -17.39 -18.33
CA VAL A 513 12.20 -16.80 -18.50
C VAL A 513 12.20 -15.89 -19.72
N TYR A 514 12.67 -14.66 -19.55
CA TYR A 514 12.78 -13.69 -20.64
C TYR A 514 14.23 -13.44 -21.03
N ALA A 515 14.61 -13.88 -22.24
CA ALA A 515 15.94 -13.70 -22.81
C ALA A 515 16.14 -12.35 -23.52
N GLY A 516 15.06 -11.62 -23.81
CA GLY A 516 15.12 -10.33 -24.50
C GLY A 516 15.64 -9.18 -23.62
N LYS A 517 15.80 -8.00 -24.24
CA LYS A 517 16.27 -6.78 -23.56
C LYS A 517 15.25 -6.31 -22.53
N LYS A 518 15.70 -5.98 -21.32
CA LYS A 518 14.86 -5.42 -20.26
C LYS A 518 15.07 -3.92 -20.14
N TRP A 519 14.06 -3.19 -19.69
CA TRP A 519 14.10 -1.72 -19.65
C TRP A 519 13.64 -1.16 -18.30
N LEU A 520 14.50 -0.42 -17.62
CA LEU A 520 14.15 0.30 -16.38
C LEU A 520 14.31 1.79 -16.61
N ASP A 521 13.25 2.58 -16.43
CA ASP A 521 13.27 4.05 -16.61
C ASP A 521 13.86 4.49 -17.97
N GLY A 522 13.61 3.69 -19.01
CA GLY A 522 14.02 3.95 -20.38
C GLY A 522 15.41 3.43 -20.73
N GLN A 523 16.14 2.90 -19.75
CA GLN A 523 17.49 2.40 -19.92
C GLN A 523 17.51 0.88 -20.07
N PRO A 524 18.32 0.33 -21.00
CA PRO A 524 18.50 -1.11 -21.13
C PRO A 524 19.26 -1.67 -19.94
N VAL A 525 18.76 -2.78 -19.39
CA VAL A 525 19.32 -3.44 -18.20
C VAL A 525 19.29 -4.96 -18.36
N GLU A 526 20.17 -5.67 -17.65
CA GLU A 526 20.24 -7.14 -17.71
C GLU A 526 19.14 -7.82 -16.89
N LYS A 527 18.81 -7.22 -15.73
CA LYS A 527 17.85 -7.72 -14.74
C LYS A 527 17.04 -6.56 -14.16
N ILE A 528 15.81 -6.86 -13.74
CA ILE A 528 15.00 -5.98 -12.90
C ILE A 528 14.50 -6.80 -11.72
N THR A 529 14.81 -6.38 -10.49
CA THR A 529 14.37 -7.06 -9.27
C THR A 529 12.98 -6.64 -8.84
N ALA A 530 12.42 -7.29 -7.81
CA ALA A 530 11.12 -6.90 -7.24
C ALA A 530 11.15 -5.51 -6.55
N PHE A 531 12.34 -4.96 -6.29
CA PHE A 531 12.54 -3.60 -5.83
C PHE A 531 12.63 -2.58 -6.98
N LEU A 532 12.51 -3.05 -8.23
CA LEU A 532 12.77 -2.27 -9.44
C LEU A 532 14.21 -1.72 -9.48
N PHE A 533 15.17 -2.54 -9.03
CA PHE A 533 16.61 -2.29 -9.15
C PHE A 533 17.23 -3.15 -10.26
N VAL A 534 18.36 -2.70 -10.77
CA VAL A 534 19.13 -3.41 -11.82
C VAL A 534 19.92 -4.59 -11.28
N ASN A 535 20.26 -4.56 -9.99
CA ASN A 535 21.09 -5.55 -9.30
C ASN A 535 20.39 -6.07 -8.04
N GLY A 536 20.91 -7.16 -7.46
CA GLY A 536 20.46 -7.72 -6.19
C GLY A 536 19.39 -8.82 -6.30
N GLY A 537 18.80 -9.16 -5.16
CA GLY A 537 17.75 -10.18 -5.02
C GLY A 537 16.33 -9.63 -5.01
N HIS A 538 15.35 -10.53 -4.83
CA HIS A 538 13.94 -10.15 -4.67
C HIS A 538 13.52 -10.12 -3.19
N ASP A 539 14.30 -10.73 -2.31
CA ASP A 539 13.93 -10.93 -0.90
C ASP A 539 14.09 -9.68 -0.04
N ASP A 540 13.22 -9.57 0.97
CA ASP A 540 13.41 -8.60 2.05
C ASP A 540 14.68 -8.93 2.84
N PRO A 541 15.38 -7.90 3.34
CA PRO A 541 16.55 -8.12 4.15
C PRO A 541 16.19 -8.76 5.49
N LYS A 542 17.06 -9.63 5.98
CA LYS A 542 16.83 -10.44 7.17
C LYS A 542 17.67 -9.97 8.35
N PRO A 543 17.16 -10.07 9.59
CA PRO A 543 17.95 -9.73 10.78
C PRO A 543 19.20 -10.60 10.89
N LEU A 544 20.33 -9.98 11.17
CA LEU A 544 21.63 -10.62 11.33
C LEU A 544 21.95 -10.79 12.82
N VAL A 545 22.41 -11.98 13.21
CA VAL A 545 22.73 -12.31 14.61
C VAL A 545 23.80 -11.37 15.16
N VAL A 546 24.77 -10.97 14.34
CA VAL A 546 25.84 -10.04 14.75
C VAL A 546 25.33 -8.67 15.22
N ASN A 547 24.12 -8.27 14.83
CA ASN A 547 23.51 -7.01 15.24
C ASN A 547 22.59 -7.15 16.46
N ALA A 548 22.26 -8.38 16.87
CA ALA A 548 21.33 -8.64 17.95
C ALA A 548 21.84 -8.08 19.29
N GLY A 549 20.94 -7.50 20.08
CA GLY A 549 21.26 -6.97 21.41
C GLY A 549 22.12 -5.71 21.42
N LYS A 550 22.33 -5.04 20.27
CA LYS A 550 23.09 -3.78 20.17
C LYS A 550 22.21 -2.53 20.04
N SER A 551 20.90 -2.69 19.83
CA SER A 551 19.96 -1.59 19.60
C SER A 551 18.61 -1.86 20.24
N PHE A 552 18.00 -0.81 20.81
CA PHE A 552 16.81 -0.90 21.64
C PHE A 552 15.91 0.32 21.44
N VAL A 553 14.61 0.16 21.66
CA VAL A 553 13.69 1.30 21.81
C VAL A 553 13.67 1.72 23.28
N GLY A 554 13.69 3.03 23.55
CA GLY A 554 13.59 3.56 24.91
C GLY A 554 12.30 3.19 25.66
N SER A 555 12.24 3.61 26.92
CA SER A 555 11.17 3.31 27.87
C SER A 555 9.89 4.08 27.58
N THR A 556 8.75 3.41 27.78
CA THR A 556 7.43 4.06 27.64
C THR A 556 6.97 4.55 29.00
N VAL A 557 7.23 5.83 29.31
CA VAL A 557 6.73 6.51 30.51
C VAL A 557 5.26 6.87 30.29
N PHE A 558 4.38 5.97 30.70
CA PHE A 558 2.94 6.12 30.48
C PHE A 558 2.26 6.88 31.63
N GLY A 559 2.33 8.21 31.57
CA GLY A 559 1.72 9.11 32.55
C GLY A 559 2.70 10.21 33.00
N LEU A 560 2.31 11.48 32.86
CA LEU A 560 3.18 12.61 33.17
C LEU A 560 3.46 12.77 34.67
N GLY A 561 2.64 12.17 35.54
CA GLY A 561 2.87 12.15 36.99
C GLY A 561 4.15 11.44 37.44
N PHE A 562 4.87 10.74 36.56
CA PHE A 562 6.22 10.25 36.84
C PHE A 562 7.30 11.32 36.68
N THR A 563 7.00 12.44 36.04
CA THR A 563 8.01 13.38 35.54
C THR A 563 8.05 14.67 36.35
N PHE A 564 9.24 15.25 36.47
CA PHE A 564 9.46 16.59 36.99
C PHE A 564 9.95 17.51 35.86
N ASN A 565 9.31 18.66 35.68
CA ASN A 565 9.75 19.70 34.75
C ASN A 565 9.18 21.07 35.16
N ASP A 566 9.76 22.15 34.62
CA ASP A 566 9.28 23.53 34.83
C ASP A 566 8.56 24.09 33.58
N SER A 567 7.89 23.22 32.83
CA SER A 567 7.09 23.63 31.67
C SER A 567 5.80 24.34 32.10
N SER A 568 5.13 25.05 31.18
CA SER A 568 3.87 25.77 31.48
C SER A 568 2.75 24.89 32.01
N ASP A 569 2.78 23.59 31.68
CA ASP A 569 1.77 22.61 32.08
C ASP A 569 2.13 21.89 33.39
N ALA A 570 3.28 22.22 34.00
CA ALA A 570 3.70 21.65 35.27
C ALA A 570 2.87 22.21 36.43
N SER A 571 2.40 21.31 37.29
CA SER A 571 1.58 21.66 38.44
C SER A 571 1.68 20.57 39.48
N ASP A 572 1.92 20.91 40.74
CA ASP A 572 1.94 19.94 41.83
C ASP A 572 0.53 19.52 42.27
N GLU A 573 -0.48 20.33 41.97
CA GLU A 573 -1.86 20.14 42.43
C GLU A 573 -2.74 19.41 41.40
N THR A 574 -2.37 19.45 40.11
CA THR A 574 -3.18 18.91 39.02
C THR A 574 -2.83 17.44 38.74
N SER A 575 -3.86 16.58 38.67
CA SER A 575 -3.66 15.19 38.23
C SER A 575 -3.31 15.13 36.75
N GLY A 576 -2.37 14.26 36.38
CA GLY A 576 -1.99 14.05 34.98
C GLY A 576 -1.00 15.07 34.42
N THR A 577 -0.50 16.01 35.23
CA THR A 577 0.58 16.95 34.88
C THR A 577 1.91 16.55 35.54
N PRO A 578 3.06 16.96 34.97
CA PRO A 578 4.35 16.82 35.66
C PRO A 578 4.36 17.62 36.96
N SER A 579 5.17 17.17 37.93
CA SER A 579 5.47 17.94 39.15
C SER A 579 6.59 18.96 38.87
N LEU A 580 6.69 20.01 39.69
CA LEU A 580 7.72 21.04 39.50
C LEU A 580 9.11 20.55 39.93
N ILE A 581 10.18 21.06 39.31
CA ILE A 581 11.56 20.67 39.68
C ILE A 581 11.88 21.09 41.12
N LYS A 582 11.40 22.25 41.57
CA LYS A 582 11.53 22.68 42.97
C LYS A 582 10.98 21.66 43.98
N THR A 583 9.93 20.92 43.59
CA THR A 583 9.32 19.89 44.44
C THR A 583 10.21 18.65 44.51
N MET A 584 10.84 18.28 43.39
CA MET A 584 11.87 17.24 43.35
C MET A 584 13.05 17.59 44.26
N GLU A 585 13.59 18.81 44.13
CA GLU A 585 14.74 19.29 44.92
C GLU A 585 14.45 19.26 46.41
N ARG A 586 13.28 19.75 46.83
CA ARG A 586 12.82 19.67 48.22
C ARG A 586 12.77 18.23 48.71
N LEU A 587 12.17 17.32 47.94
CA LEU A 587 12.04 15.91 48.33
C LEU A 587 13.40 15.21 48.46
N ILE A 588 14.38 15.56 47.62
CA ILE A 588 15.74 15.04 47.73
C ILE A 588 16.44 15.62 48.96
N ALA A 589 16.27 16.91 49.25
CA ALA A 589 16.84 17.55 50.44
C ALA A 589 16.26 16.96 51.74
N GLU A 590 14.97 16.67 51.78
CA GLU A 590 14.29 16.05 52.93
C GLU A 590 14.66 14.57 53.11
N ALA A 591 14.81 13.83 52.02
CA ALA A 591 15.20 12.42 52.03
C ALA A 591 16.17 12.11 50.88
N PRO A 592 17.50 12.12 51.13
CA PRO A 592 18.52 11.93 50.09
C PRO A 592 18.37 10.64 49.27
N ARG A 593 17.79 9.58 49.85
CA ARG A 593 17.48 8.32 49.19
C ARG A 593 16.52 8.46 47.99
N ASN A 594 15.73 9.53 47.91
CA ASN A 594 14.88 9.81 46.75
C ASN A 594 15.70 9.93 45.45
N GLN A 595 16.96 10.38 45.55
CA GLN A 595 17.88 10.46 44.41
C GLN A 595 18.11 9.09 43.74
N ASP A 596 18.02 7.98 44.49
CA ASP A 596 18.28 6.61 43.98
C ASP A 596 17.28 6.17 42.89
N VAL A 597 16.12 6.83 42.82
CA VAL A 597 15.04 6.53 41.86
C VAL A 597 14.67 7.72 40.98
N ILE A 598 15.41 8.82 41.07
CA ILE A 598 15.20 10.02 40.24
C ILE A 598 16.32 10.12 39.23
N PHE A 599 15.96 10.09 37.95
CA PHE A 599 16.91 10.09 36.85
C PHE A 599 16.62 11.23 35.87
N PRO A 600 17.64 11.79 35.20
CA PRO A 600 17.43 12.63 34.04
C PRO A 600 16.60 11.90 32.98
N LEU A 601 15.64 12.61 32.40
CA LEU A 601 14.77 12.11 31.34
C LEU A 601 15.14 12.76 30.02
N ILE A 602 15.39 11.94 29.00
CA ILE A 602 15.77 12.43 27.67
C ILE A 602 14.91 11.79 26.59
N GLY A 603 14.40 12.61 25.68
CA GLY A 603 13.66 12.17 24.50
C GLY A 603 14.19 12.80 23.23
N SER A 604 13.46 12.58 22.13
CA SER A 604 13.79 13.18 20.84
C SER A 604 13.83 14.71 20.87
N GLU A 605 13.08 15.34 21.78
CA GLU A 605 13.02 16.80 21.90
C GLU A 605 14.36 17.41 22.31
N GLU A 606 14.95 16.92 23.40
CA GLU A 606 16.26 17.38 23.87
C GLU A 606 17.35 17.09 22.83
N VAL A 607 17.34 15.88 22.28
CA VAL A 607 18.34 15.44 21.28
C VAL A 607 18.30 16.33 20.04
N ASN A 608 17.12 16.70 19.58
CA ASN A 608 16.95 17.44 18.33
C ASN A 608 17.13 18.96 18.47
N ASN A 609 16.83 19.54 19.64
CA ASN A 609 16.72 20.98 19.80
C ASN A 609 17.86 21.59 20.63
N SER A 610 18.46 20.84 21.56
CA SER A 610 19.53 21.36 22.41
C SER A 610 20.90 21.26 21.70
N PRO A 611 21.74 22.32 21.71
CA PRO A 611 23.08 22.28 21.15
C PRO A 611 24.02 21.28 21.85
N THR A 612 23.74 20.95 23.12
CA THR A 612 24.54 20.04 23.95
C THR A 612 23.75 18.80 24.37
N HIS A 613 22.54 18.63 23.84
CA HIS A 613 21.60 17.57 24.26
C HIS A 613 21.26 17.61 25.76
N ALA A 614 21.34 18.81 26.38
CA ALA A 614 21.06 18.98 27.79
C ALA A 614 19.61 18.58 28.12
N TYR A 615 19.46 17.77 29.17
CA TYR A 615 18.16 17.45 29.73
C TYR A 615 17.65 18.61 30.58
N HIS A 616 16.34 18.76 30.64
CA HIS A 616 15.64 19.74 31.49
C HIS A 616 14.46 19.10 32.24
N ARG A 617 14.38 17.76 32.22
CA ARG A 617 13.32 16.97 32.82
C ARG A 617 13.92 15.82 33.62
N TYR A 618 13.21 15.41 34.66
CA TYR A 618 13.56 14.25 35.47
C TYR A 618 12.39 13.29 35.56
N VAL A 619 12.65 12.05 35.95
CA VAL A 619 11.63 11.01 36.08
C VAL A 619 11.86 10.14 37.30
N ILE A 620 10.76 9.75 37.94
CA ILE A 620 10.71 8.73 38.98
C ILE A 620 10.73 7.36 38.29
N ASN A 621 11.79 6.58 38.52
CA ASN A 621 11.95 5.22 37.99
C ASN A 621 12.17 4.22 39.13
N PHE A 622 11.09 3.56 39.56
CA PHE A 622 11.15 2.50 40.56
C PHE A 622 11.76 1.18 40.04
N GLY A 623 12.03 1.08 38.73
CA GLY A 623 12.56 -0.13 38.09
C GLY A 623 11.57 -1.29 38.13
N ARG A 624 11.94 -2.37 38.81
CA ARG A 624 11.14 -3.62 38.91
C ARG A 624 10.67 -3.95 40.33
N ARG A 625 10.80 -2.98 41.22
CA ARG A 625 10.50 -3.13 42.64
C ARG A 625 9.01 -3.32 42.87
N LYS A 626 8.67 -4.04 43.93
CA LYS A 626 7.27 -4.29 44.33
C LYS A 626 6.65 -3.01 44.88
N GLU A 627 5.32 -2.88 44.80
CA GLU A 627 4.62 -1.68 45.28
C GLU A 627 4.92 -1.42 46.77
N GLU A 628 4.87 -2.47 47.59
CA GLU A 628 5.08 -2.38 49.03
C GLU A 628 6.50 -1.89 49.37
N GLU A 629 7.48 -2.39 48.62
CA GLU A 629 8.88 -1.94 48.73
C GLU A 629 9.01 -0.45 48.39
N CYS A 630 8.39 -0.03 47.29
CA CYS A 630 8.43 1.38 46.88
C CYS A 630 7.77 2.30 47.91
N ARG A 631 6.65 1.88 48.52
CA ARG A 631 5.95 2.65 49.56
C ARG A 631 6.77 2.77 50.84
N GLN A 632 7.51 1.72 51.20
CA GLN A 632 8.39 1.74 52.38
C GLN A 632 9.63 2.60 52.17
N GLN A 633 10.26 2.52 50.98
CA GLN A 633 11.54 3.20 50.72
C GLN A 633 11.39 4.63 50.19
N TRP A 634 10.32 4.92 49.43
CA TRP A 634 10.07 6.22 48.79
C TRP A 634 8.60 6.67 48.91
N PRO A 635 8.08 6.88 50.15
CA PRO A 635 6.66 7.13 50.39
C PRO A 635 6.10 8.36 49.66
N GLU A 636 6.82 9.49 49.68
CA GLU A 636 6.37 10.74 49.05
C GLU A 636 6.36 10.66 47.51
N LEU A 637 7.37 10.00 46.90
CA LEU A 637 7.38 9.76 45.46
C LEU A 637 6.24 8.83 45.04
N MET A 638 5.95 7.80 45.83
CA MET A 638 4.81 6.91 45.59
C MET A 638 3.48 7.66 45.69
N LYS A 639 3.34 8.61 46.62
CA LYS A 639 2.16 9.44 46.76
C LYS A 639 1.93 10.31 45.52
N ILE A 640 2.98 10.90 44.95
CA ILE A 640 2.90 11.66 43.68
C ILE A 640 2.37 10.76 42.56
N VAL A 641 2.99 9.59 42.35
CA VAL A 641 2.60 8.67 41.28
C VAL A 641 1.17 8.14 41.52
N GLU A 642 0.80 7.87 42.77
CA GLU A 642 -0.55 7.44 43.13
C GLU A 642 -1.60 8.50 42.83
N GLN A 643 -1.35 9.76 43.15
CA GLN A 643 -2.29 10.85 42.90
C GLN A 643 -2.41 11.18 41.41
N LYS A 644 -1.29 11.16 40.68
CA LYS A 644 -1.23 11.71 39.33
C LYS A 644 -1.27 10.68 38.19
N VAL A 645 -0.92 9.41 38.45
CA VAL A 645 -0.86 8.36 37.42
C VAL A 645 -1.96 7.32 37.60
N LYS A 646 -2.19 6.86 38.84
CA LYS A 646 -3.15 5.77 39.13
C LYS A 646 -4.56 6.05 38.60
N PRO A 647 -5.17 7.25 38.77
CA PRO A 647 -6.53 7.49 38.30
C PRO A 647 -6.68 7.29 36.79
N GLY A 648 -5.73 7.83 36.01
CA GLY A 648 -5.73 7.73 34.55
C GLY A 648 -5.52 6.30 34.04
N ARG A 649 -4.71 5.49 34.74
CA ARG A 649 -4.44 4.10 34.33
C ARG A 649 -5.52 3.12 34.74
N VAL A 650 -6.05 3.23 35.97
CA VAL A 650 -7.13 2.36 36.46
C VAL A 650 -8.44 2.65 35.72
N GLY A 651 -8.64 3.88 35.25
CA GLY A 651 -9.77 4.25 34.40
C GLY A 651 -9.72 3.71 32.97
N LEU A 652 -8.64 3.04 32.54
CA LEU A 652 -8.55 2.50 31.19
C LEU A 652 -9.50 1.32 30.96
N PRO A 653 -10.16 1.24 29.79
CA PRO A 653 -11.02 0.12 29.50
C PRO A 653 -10.18 -1.16 29.31
N PRO A 654 -10.59 -2.32 29.85
CA PRO A 654 -9.79 -3.56 29.87
C PRO A 654 -9.81 -4.32 28.53
N LYS A 655 -9.65 -3.59 27.41
CA LYS A 655 -9.80 -4.09 26.04
C LYS A 655 -8.66 -5.01 25.59
N ASN A 656 -7.46 -4.83 26.13
CA ASN A 656 -6.27 -5.61 25.74
C ASN A 656 -5.40 -5.93 26.96
N ALA A 657 -4.43 -6.84 26.77
CA ALA A 657 -3.52 -7.26 27.84
C ALA A 657 -2.67 -6.09 28.38
N TRP A 658 -2.30 -5.16 27.51
CA TRP A 658 -1.52 -3.97 27.87
C TRP A 658 -2.25 -3.08 28.88
N ASN A 659 -3.50 -2.70 28.61
CA ASN A 659 -4.32 -1.88 29.50
C ASN A 659 -4.47 -2.54 30.88
N LYS A 660 -4.72 -3.85 30.90
CA LYS A 660 -4.80 -4.62 32.15
C LYS A 660 -3.48 -4.58 32.92
N GLN A 661 -2.35 -4.74 32.22
CA GLN A 661 -1.02 -4.71 32.83
C GLN A 661 -0.68 -3.33 33.43
N VAL A 662 -0.86 -2.24 32.68
CA VAL A 662 -0.50 -0.90 33.16
C VAL A 662 -1.45 -0.40 34.26
N ALA A 663 -2.71 -0.85 34.27
CA ALA A 663 -3.65 -0.60 35.36
C ALA A 663 -3.26 -1.37 36.63
N ALA A 664 -2.90 -2.65 36.51
CA ALA A 664 -2.49 -3.47 37.64
C ALA A 664 -1.13 -3.06 38.24
N LYS A 665 -0.20 -2.57 37.40
CA LYS A 665 1.14 -2.10 37.80
C LYS A 665 1.28 -0.60 37.56
N TRP A 666 0.34 0.17 38.10
CA TRP A 666 0.21 1.60 37.86
C TRP A 666 1.45 2.41 38.29
N TRP A 667 2.23 1.90 39.25
CA TRP A 667 3.45 2.54 39.75
C TRP A 667 4.69 2.29 38.88
N LEU A 668 4.64 1.41 37.87
CA LEU A 668 5.75 1.14 36.97
C LEU A 668 5.59 1.84 35.62
N PHE A 669 6.65 1.92 34.82
CA PHE A 669 6.52 2.37 33.42
C PHE A 669 5.65 1.40 32.60
N GLY A 670 5.11 1.90 31.49
CA GLY A 670 4.36 1.05 30.55
C GLY A 670 5.22 -0.07 29.99
N ALA A 671 6.46 0.27 29.61
CA ALA A 671 7.53 -0.67 29.28
C ALA A 671 8.84 -0.21 29.93
N ASP A 672 9.44 -1.09 30.74
CA ASP A 672 10.65 -0.84 31.54
C ASP A 672 11.97 -1.17 30.82
N ARG A 673 11.89 -1.83 29.65
CA ARG A 673 13.01 -2.13 28.73
C ARG A 673 14.25 -2.72 29.43
N LYS A 674 14.09 -3.88 30.09
CA LYS A 674 15.18 -4.58 30.80
C LYS A 674 16.45 -4.74 29.97
N GLU A 675 16.25 -5.15 28.72
CA GLU A 675 17.32 -5.54 27.83
C GLU A 675 18.19 -4.33 27.51
N LEU A 676 17.57 -3.15 27.36
CA LEU A 676 18.28 -1.88 27.24
C LEU A 676 19.08 -1.58 28.49
N ALA A 677 18.45 -1.62 29.67
CA ALA A 677 19.13 -1.31 30.94
C ALA A 677 20.36 -2.21 31.17
N LEU A 678 20.26 -3.50 30.84
CA LEU A 678 21.39 -4.44 30.93
C LEU A 678 22.46 -4.17 29.88
N ALA A 679 22.09 -3.78 28.66
CA ALA A 679 23.04 -3.58 27.57
C ALA A 679 23.86 -2.29 27.71
N ILE A 680 23.36 -1.28 28.42
CA ILE A 680 24.06 -0.01 28.63
C ILE A 680 24.77 0.07 29.98
N ASP A 681 24.55 -0.91 30.86
CA ASP A 681 25.23 -1.00 32.15
C ASP A 681 26.74 -1.12 31.94
N GLY A 682 27.52 -0.29 32.62
CA GLY A 682 28.97 -0.23 32.48
C GLY A 682 29.50 0.39 31.17
N CYS A 683 28.64 0.86 30.25
CA CYS A 683 29.09 1.67 29.12
C CYS A 683 29.62 3.02 29.60
N GLU A 684 30.62 3.59 28.89
CA GLU A 684 31.05 4.97 29.14
C GLU A 684 30.02 5.99 28.59
N ARG A 685 29.47 5.66 27.44
CA ARG A 685 28.48 6.44 26.69
C ARG A 685 27.71 5.52 25.76
N VAL A 686 26.53 5.94 25.36
CA VAL A 686 25.68 5.24 24.40
C VAL A 686 25.41 6.13 23.20
N LEU A 687 25.07 5.53 22.07
CA LEU A 687 24.62 6.26 20.91
C LEU A 687 23.09 6.28 20.88
N VAL A 688 22.49 7.41 20.51
CA VAL A 688 21.03 7.54 20.35
C VAL A 688 20.66 8.10 19.00
N CYS A 689 19.47 7.74 18.52
CA CYS A 689 18.85 8.31 17.33
C CYS A 689 17.36 8.57 17.60
N PRO A 690 16.80 9.72 17.19
CA PRO A 690 15.34 9.90 17.14
C PRO A 690 14.67 8.78 16.34
N GLY A 691 13.76 8.07 16.98
CA GLY A 691 13.20 6.82 16.45
C GLY A 691 12.20 6.21 17.41
N GLY A 692 11.91 4.93 17.27
CA GLY A 692 11.01 4.26 18.21
C GLY A 692 9.57 4.67 17.97
N SER A 693 9.04 5.76 18.56
CA SER A 693 7.71 6.34 18.31
C SER A 693 7.71 7.72 17.66
N THR A 694 8.88 8.32 17.43
CA THR A 694 9.00 9.65 16.81
C THR A 694 9.37 9.53 15.33
N ALA A 695 8.78 10.40 14.51
CA ALA A 695 9.19 10.60 13.13
C ALA A 695 10.14 11.81 13.02
N THR A 696 11.12 11.72 12.13
CA THR A 696 12.11 12.75 11.85
C THR A 696 12.29 12.93 10.34
N LYS A 697 12.77 14.10 9.92
CA LYS A 697 13.14 14.36 8.52
C LYS A 697 14.51 13.75 8.16
N HIS A 698 15.43 13.79 9.12
CA HIS A 698 16.80 13.31 8.98
C HIS A 698 17.15 12.42 10.17
N PHE A 699 17.73 11.26 9.88
CA PHE A 699 18.30 10.41 10.92
C PHE A 699 19.59 11.05 11.40
N SER A 700 19.67 11.30 12.71
CA SER A 700 20.81 11.94 13.33
C SER A 700 21.16 11.21 14.61
N PHE A 701 22.46 11.13 14.90
CA PHE A 701 23.00 10.32 15.99
C PHE A 701 23.79 11.19 16.96
N ALA A 702 23.65 10.94 18.26
CA ALA A 702 24.34 11.65 19.33
C ALA A 702 24.86 10.69 20.40
N PHE A 703 26.01 11.00 21.01
CA PHE A 703 26.48 10.28 22.18
C PHE A 703 25.90 10.89 23.47
N LEU A 704 25.40 10.05 24.37
CA LEU A 704 24.83 10.46 25.65
C LEU A 704 25.33 9.58 26.80
N SER A 705 25.17 10.07 28.03
CA SER A 705 25.51 9.34 29.25
C SER A 705 24.51 8.22 29.51
N PRO A 706 24.95 6.97 29.82
CA PRO A 706 24.05 5.83 30.05
C PRO A 706 23.20 5.96 31.32
N ASN A 707 23.59 6.83 32.25
CA ASN A 707 22.93 7.03 33.55
C ASN A 707 21.68 7.93 33.43
N GLN A 708 20.85 7.65 32.44
CA GLN A 708 19.66 8.44 32.09
C GLN A 708 18.51 7.51 31.69
N VAL A 709 17.27 8.02 31.78
CA VAL A 709 16.11 7.32 31.22
C VAL A 709 15.82 7.87 29.83
N TYR A 710 15.97 7.01 28.83
CA TYR A 710 15.62 7.33 27.44
C TYR A 710 14.14 7.04 27.17
N LEU A 711 13.42 8.01 26.61
CA LEU A 711 12.04 7.82 26.15
C LEU A 711 11.98 6.95 24.89
N ASN A 712 10.85 6.28 24.69
CA ASN A 712 10.54 5.50 23.49
C ASN A 712 10.49 6.32 22.18
N THR A 713 10.67 7.64 22.27
CA THR A 713 10.95 8.57 21.16
C THR A 713 12.38 8.48 20.62
N LEU A 714 13.22 7.65 21.26
CA LEU A 714 14.60 7.37 20.87
C LEU A 714 14.79 5.86 20.63
N CYS A 715 15.63 5.56 19.64
CA CYS A 715 16.39 4.32 19.57
C CYS A 715 17.74 4.52 20.26
N VAL A 716 18.12 3.60 21.14
CA VAL A 716 19.34 3.62 21.93
C VAL A 716 20.19 2.44 21.54
N PHE A 717 21.48 2.67 21.28
CA PHE A 717 22.43 1.67 20.87
C PHE A 717 23.53 1.56 21.93
N SER A 718 23.87 0.34 22.34
CA SER A 718 24.96 0.05 23.28
C SER A 718 26.32 0.14 22.59
N LEU A 719 26.55 1.23 21.86
CA LEU A 719 27.71 1.50 21.03
C LEU A 719 28.38 2.79 21.51
N SER A 720 29.69 2.75 21.75
CA SER A 720 30.46 3.86 22.33
C SER A 720 31.56 4.43 21.43
N THR A 721 31.84 3.80 20.29
CA THR A 721 33.00 4.13 19.43
C THR A 721 32.64 5.04 18.25
N TYR A 722 33.59 5.87 17.80
CA TYR A 722 33.37 6.76 16.67
C TYR A 722 33.30 6.02 15.33
N TYR A 723 33.92 4.86 15.17
CA TYR A 723 33.84 4.09 13.93
C TYR A 723 32.42 3.54 13.67
N LEU A 724 31.68 3.14 14.71
CA LEU A 724 30.27 2.74 14.59
C LEU A 724 29.36 3.94 14.39
N PHE A 725 29.65 5.06 15.05
CA PHE A 725 28.98 6.33 14.75
C PHE A 725 29.18 6.74 13.28
N ALA A 726 30.39 6.60 12.74
CA ALA A 726 30.71 6.89 11.34
C ALA A 726 29.88 6.00 10.39
N LEU A 727 29.83 4.69 10.67
CA LEU A 727 29.02 3.75 9.91
C LEU A 727 27.54 4.16 9.89
N LEU A 728 26.95 4.42 11.06
CA LEU A 728 25.51 4.74 11.18
C LEU A 728 25.17 6.15 10.68
N THR A 729 26.13 7.07 10.65
CA THR A 729 25.91 8.42 10.10
C THR A 729 26.19 8.48 8.59
N SER A 730 26.85 7.47 8.02
CA SER A 730 27.14 7.43 6.58
C SER A 730 25.89 7.39 5.72
N ARG A 731 26.03 7.84 4.47
CA ARG A 731 24.96 7.78 3.46
C ARG A 731 24.52 6.36 3.13
N LEU A 732 25.41 5.37 3.25
CA LEU A 732 25.04 3.96 3.07
C LEU A 732 23.95 3.56 4.07
N HIS A 733 24.14 3.93 5.34
CA HIS A 733 23.17 3.63 6.37
C HIS A 733 21.92 4.54 6.31
N ASP A 734 22.06 5.81 5.93
CA ASP A 734 20.91 6.69 5.69
C ASP A 734 20.02 6.14 4.57
N ASP A 735 20.61 5.77 3.43
CA ASP A 735 19.87 5.20 2.30
C ASP A 735 19.24 3.85 2.65
N TRP A 736 19.98 2.95 3.33
CA TRP A 736 19.44 1.68 3.83
C TRP A 736 18.28 1.89 4.82
N SER A 737 18.44 2.81 5.75
CA SER A 737 17.43 3.10 6.77
C SER A 737 16.19 3.72 6.13
N ARG A 738 16.35 4.68 5.20
CA ARG A 738 15.23 5.28 4.46
C ARG A 738 14.47 4.24 3.64
N PHE A 739 15.19 3.30 3.04
CA PHE A 739 14.62 2.22 2.25
C PHE A 739 13.77 1.24 3.09
N ASN A 740 14.19 0.96 4.33
CA ASN A 740 13.53 -0.04 5.19
C ASN A 740 12.59 0.53 6.27
N CYS A 741 12.70 1.83 6.58
CA CYS A 741 11.94 2.44 7.67
C CYS A 741 10.45 2.61 7.35
N ALA A 742 9.64 2.78 8.39
CA ALA A 742 8.24 3.16 8.24
C ALA A 742 8.10 4.69 8.12
N THR A 743 7.03 5.14 7.47
CA THR A 743 6.66 6.56 7.40
C THR A 743 5.48 6.88 8.32
N LEU A 744 5.41 8.11 8.83
CA LEU A 744 4.27 8.65 9.57
C LEU A 744 3.99 10.06 9.02
N GLY A 745 2.98 10.17 8.16
CA GLY A 745 2.85 11.34 7.29
C GLY A 745 4.10 11.46 6.40
N ASP A 746 4.66 12.66 6.31
CA ASP A 746 5.89 12.94 5.55
C ASP A 746 7.18 12.64 6.35
N GLY A 747 7.05 12.25 7.62
CA GLY A 747 8.19 11.98 8.50
C GLY A 747 8.64 10.52 8.46
N LEU A 748 9.95 10.29 8.60
CA LEU A 748 10.55 8.96 8.65
C LEU A 748 10.69 8.48 10.09
N ARG A 749 10.32 7.24 10.37
CA ARG A 749 10.42 6.65 11.69
C ARG A 749 11.49 5.58 11.72
N TYR A 750 12.62 5.90 12.33
CA TYR A 750 13.71 4.93 12.51
C TYR A 750 13.22 3.74 13.35
N ASN A 751 13.18 2.55 12.77
CA ASN A 751 12.92 1.32 13.48
C ASN A 751 14.24 0.54 13.61
N SER A 752 14.58 0.10 14.82
CA SER A 752 15.82 -0.65 14.99
C SER A 752 15.78 -1.99 14.22
N SER A 753 14.63 -2.67 14.25
CA SER A 753 14.47 -4.00 13.68
C SER A 753 14.59 -4.07 12.16
N ALA A 754 14.19 -3.05 11.41
CA ALA A 754 14.32 -3.06 9.94
C ALA A 754 15.46 -2.17 9.43
N CYS A 755 15.93 -1.19 10.21
CA CYS A 755 17.04 -0.32 9.80
C CYS A 755 18.40 -0.84 10.31
N PHE A 756 18.51 -1.26 11.58
CA PHE A 756 19.79 -1.64 12.19
C PHE A 756 20.00 -3.16 12.21
N GLU A 757 19.02 -3.94 12.70
CA GLU A 757 19.18 -5.39 12.85
C GLU A 757 19.41 -6.12 11.51
N THR A 758 18.96 -5.53 10.40
CA THR A 758 19.15 -6.06 9.05
C THR A 758 20.38 -5.48 8.33
N PHE A 759 21.01 -4.44 8.86
CA PHE A 759 22.09 -3.75 8.15
C PHE A 759 23.37 -4.61 8.14
N PRO A 760 23.89 -5.00 6.96
CA PRO A 760 25.07 -5.85 6.90
C PRO A 760 26.34 -5.04 7.15
N PHE A 761 26.96 -5.20 8.32
CA PHE A 761 28.18 -4.48 8.66
C PHE A 761 29.34 -4.87 7.73
N PRO A 762 30.25 -3.94 7.41
CA PRO A 762 31.45 -4.27 6.64
C PRO A 762 32.31 -5.27 7.42
N VAL A 763 32.98 -6.16 6.69
CA VAL A 763 33.77 -7.27 7.25
C VAL A 763 34.69 -6.80 8.38
N ALA A 764 35.41 -5.70 8.15
CA ALA A 764 36.37 -5.17 9.12
C ALA A 764 35.77 -4.70 10.46
N LEU A 765 34.45 -4.55 10.54
CA LEU A 765 33.74 -4.15 11.75
C LEU A 765 33.08 -5.35 12.46
N LEU A 766 33.30 -6.57 11.99
CA LEU A 766 32.78 -7.78 12.64
C LEU A 766 33.67 -8.21 13.83
N ASP A 767 33.03 -8.56 14.93
CA ASP A 767 33.69 -8.84 16.22
C ASP A 767 34.71 -9.99 16.15
N HIS A 768 34.48 -10.99 15.29
CA HIS A 768 35.40 -12.12 15.13
C HIS A 768 36.72 -11.75 14.42
N LEU A 769 36.83 -10.54 13.84
CA LEU A 769 38.08 -9.99 13.29
C LEU A 769 38.78 -9.02 14.25
N ASN A 770 38.41 -9.03 15.54
CA ASN A 770 39.16 -8.37 16.59
C ASN A 770 40.53 -9.07 16.74
N GLY A 771 41.57 -8.45 16.20
CA GLY A 771 42.94 -9.00 16.12
C GLY A 771 43.52 -9.05 14.71
N ASN A 772 42.70 -8.95 13.66
CA ASN A 772 43.20 -8.82 12.29
C ASN A 772 43.79 -7.42 12.07
N ARG A 773 45.03 -7.37 11.53
CA ARG A 773 45.78 -6.12 11.33
C ARG A 773 45.11 -5.17 10.32
N GLU A 774 44.64 -5.69 9.19
CA GLU A 774 43.97 -4.89 8.15
C GLU A 774 42.65 -4.32 8.65
N ALA A 775 41.85 -5.15 9.33
CA ALA A 775 40.61 -4.72 9.96
C ALA A 775 40.87 -3.66 11.06
N ALA A 776 41.95 -3.78 11.83
CA ALA A 776 42.35 -2.79 12.82
C ALA A 776 42.72 -1.44 12.19
N ILE A 777 43.42 -1.44 11.05
CA ILE A 777 43.76 -0.21 10.30
C ILE A 777 42.48 0.47 9.81
N GLN A 778 41.53 -0.29 9.25
CA GLN A 778 40.26 0.26 8.78
C GLN A 778 39.40 0.81 9.94
N ARG A 779 39.33 0.09 11.08
CA ARG A 779 38.67 0.57 12.30
C ARG A 779 39.29 1.88 12.79
N GLN A 780 40.62 1.98 12.79
CA GLN A 780 41.31 3.19 13.24
C GLN A 780 41.06 4.38 12.30
N ALA A 781 41.06 4.15 10.98
CA ALA A 781 40.72 5.18 10.01
C ALA A 781 39.29 5.70 10.21
N LEU A 782 38.32 4.80 10.36
CA LEU A 782 36.92 5.14 10.64
C LEU A 782 36.75 5.85 11.98
N GLU A 783 37.46 5.42 13.02
CA GLU A 783 37.45 6.07 14.34
C GLU A 783 37.92 7.52 14.23
N SER A 784 39.02 7.75 13.49
CA SER A 784 39.57 9.09 13.26
C SER A 784 38.58 9.97 12.50
N THR A 785 38.05 9.49 11.37
CA THR A 785 37.12 10.27 10.55
C THR A 785 35.80 10.54 11.27
N GLY A 786 35.24 9.53 11.94
CA GLY A 786 34.02 9.66 12.75
C GLY A 786 34.19 10.66 13.89
N LYS A 787 35.35 10.64 14.57
CA LYS A 787 35.67 11.59 15.64
C LYS A 787 35.77 13.02 15.11
N SER A 788 36.49 13.23 14.00
CA SER A 788 36.62 14.54 13.37
C SER A 788 35.26 15.12 12.98
N TYR A 789 34.41 14.33 12.31
CA TYR A 789 33.06 14.76 11.93
C TYR A 789 32.21 15.08 13.18
N TYR A 790 32.18 14.18 14.18
CA TYR A 790 31.36 14.37 15.38
C TYR A 790 31.77 15.64 16.14
N GLN A 791 33.06 15.82 16.38
CA GLN A 791 33.58 16.95 17.15
C GLN A 791 33.36 18.27 16.41
N PHE A 792 33.58 18.30 15.10
CA PHE A 792 33.29 19.48 14.29
C PHE A 792 31.79 19.83 14.32
N ARG A 793 30.91 18.84 14.12
CA ARG A 793 29.45 19.04 14.19
C ARG A 793 29.01 19.55 15.57
N ALA A 794 29.53 18.96 16.65
CA ALA A 794 29.19 19.34 18.02
C ALA A 794 29.64 20.78 18.34
N ALA A 795 30.86 21.16 17.92
CA ALA A 795 31.35 22.53 18.07
C ALA A 795 30.47 23.53 17.30
N LEU A 796 30.13 23.19 16.04
CA LEU A 796 29.27 24.01 15.19
C LEU A 796 27.87 24.22 15.78
N MET A 797 27.29 23.18 16.40
CA MET A 797 26.00 23.24 17.09
C MET A 797 26.03 24.23 18.25
N VAL A 798 27.07 24.14 19.10
CA VAL A 798 27.24 25.04 20.25
C VAL A 798 27.47 26.48 19.81
N GLU A 799 28.37 26.70 18.84
CA GLU A 799 28.68 28.03 18.31
C GLU A 799 27.45 28.73 17.74
N ASN A 800 26.61 28.00 17.01
CA ASN A 800 25.39 28.56 16.41
C ASN A 800 24.17 28.55 17.35
N ASN A 801 24.29 27.98 18.55
CA ASN A 801 23.16 27.72 19.45
C ASN A 801 22.02 26.95 18.74
N GLU A 802 22.37 25.88 18.03
CA GLU A 802 21.48 25.05 17.24
C GLU A 802 21.54 23.57 17.67
N GLY A 803 20.37 22.94 17.81
CA GLY A 803 20.27 21.48 17.89
C GLY A 803 20.33 20.79 16.51
N LEU A 804 20.37 19.46 16.50
CA LEU A 804 20.53 18.63 15.30
C LEU A 804 19.53 18.97 14.19
N THR A 805 18.26 19.26 14.52
CA THR A 805 17.24 19.57 13.49
C THR A 805 17.62 20.79 12.66
N LYS A 806 18.07 21.88 13.31
CA LYS A 806 18.44 23.10 12.61
C LYS A 806 19.73 22.88 11.80
N THR A 807 20.72 22.23 12.40
CA THR A 807 21.99 21.91 11.74
C THR A 807 21.78 21.08 10.48
N TYR A 808 20.98 20.01 10.53
CA TYR A 808 20.75 19.17 9.35
C TYR A 808 19.81 19.81 8.32
N ASN A 809 18.87 20.67 8.74
CA ASN A 809 18.10 21.47 7.78
C ASN A 809 19.01 22.36 6.94
N ARG A 810 20.00 23.02 7.55
CA ARG A 810 21.04 23.81 6.85
C ARG A 810 21.95 22.91 6.01
N PHE A 811 22.37 21.77 6.56
CA PHE A 811 23.20 20.79 5.83
C PHE A 811 22.57 20.35 4.50
N HIS A 812 21.25 20.22 4.42
CA HIS A 812 20.56 19.82 3.20
C HIS A 812 20.01 20.98 2.35
N ASP A 813 20.16 22.24 2.78
CA ASP A 813 19.66 23.42 2.05
C ASP A 813 20.66 23.86 0.96
N PRO A 814 20.29 23.88 -0.34
CA PRO A 814 21.18 24.35 -1.40
C PRO A 814 21.45 25.86 -1.33
N GLU A 815 20.61 26.66 -0.66
CA GLU A 815 20.85 28.10 -0.46
C GLU A 815 21.89 28.38 0.65
N GLU A 816 22.29 27.36 1.41
CA GLU A 816 23.27 27.49 2.49
C GLU A 816 24.71 27.58 1.95
N THR A 817 25.33 28.73 2.21
CA THR A 817 26.67 29.13 1.73
C THR A 817 27.69 29.31 2.86
N ASN A 818 27.28 29.15 4.13
CA ASN A 818 28.17 29.23 5.28
C ASN A 818 29.33 28.21 5.15
N SER A 819 30.56 28.70 5.29
CA SER A 819 31.79 27.91 5.11
C SER A 819 31.87 26.71 6.06
N GLN A 820 31.36 26.82 7.29
CA GLN A 820 31.37 25.73 8.25
C GLN A 820 30.36 24.64 7.89
N THR A 821 29.19 24.99 7.32
CA THR A 821 28.24 24.00 6.82
C THR A 821 28.78 23.27 5.59
N ILE A 822 29.48 24.00 4.70
CA ILE A 822 30.18 23.40 3.56
C ILE A 822 31.27 22.43 4.04
N GLU A 823 32.04 22.83 5.05
CA GLU A 823 33.06 21.96 5.66
C GLU A 823 32.43 20.72 6.31
N LEU A 824 31.28 20.85 6.98
CA LEU A 824 30.53 19.70 7.51
C LEU A 824 30.12 18.72 6.40
N ARG A 825 29.71 19.22 5.22
CA ARG A 825 29.41 18.40 4.03
C ARG A 825 30.65 17.68 3.52
N ARG A 826 31.81 18.35 3.48
CA ARG A 826 33.10 17.79 3.06
C ARG A 826 33.53 16.65 3.99
N LEU A 827 33.50 16.88 5.31
CA LEU A 827 33.82 15.86 6.32
C LEU A 827 32.86 14.66 6.25
N HIS A 828 31.58 14.88 5.93
CA HIS A 828 30.64 13.78 5.70
C HIS A 828 31.02 12.95 4.47
N GLY A 829 31.48 13.60 3.39
CA GLY A 829 31.98 12.91 2.20
C GLY A 829 33.21 12.05 2.47
N GLU A 830 34.15 12.55 3.29
CA GLU A 830 35.30 11.76 3.75
C GLU A 830 34.88 10.55 4.59
N MET A 831 33.88 10.73 5.46
CA MET A 831 33.29 9.65 6.24
C MET A 831 32.64 8.59 5.36
N ASP A 832 31.88 9.00 4.34
CA ASP A 832 31.27 8.07 3.38
C ASP A 832 32.34 7.27 2.61
N GLN A 833 33.41 7.94 2.18
CA GLN A 833 34.54 7.26 1.51
C GLN A 833 35.23 6.26 2.44
N ALA A 834 35.47 6.62 3.70
CA ALA A 834 36.08 5.71 4.67
C ALA A 834 35.20 4.48 4.93
N VAL A 835 33.88 4.65 4.98
CA VAL A 835 32.93 3.53 5.12
C VAL A 835 32.92 2.65 3.87
N LEU A 836 32.88 3.23 2.67
CA LEU A 836 32.98 2.48 1.40
C LEU A 836 34.26 1.64 1.32
N ASN A 837 35.40 2.22 1.73
CA ASN A 837 36.68 1.51 1.77
C ASN A 837 36.63 0.31 2.74
N ALA A 838 35.89 0.41 3.85
CA ALA A 838 35.71 -0.71 4.78
C ALA A 838 34.84 -1.85 4.20
N TYR A 839 33.95 -1.54 3.25
CA TYR A 839 33.27 -2.55 2.42
C TYR A 839 34.14 -3.07 1.26
N GLY A 840 35.26 -2.41 0.97
CA GLY A 840 36.08 -2.68 -0.22
C GLY A 840 35.50 -2.09 -1.51
N TRP A 841 34.53 -1.18 -1.43
CA TRP A 841 33.82 -0.59 -2.58
C TRP A 841 34.47 0.72 -3.03
N ASN A 842 35.64 0.61 -3.65
CA ASN A 842 36.41 1.77 -4.13
C ASN A 842 35.89 2.34 -5.46
N ASP A 843 34.95 1.65 -6.10
CA ASP A 843 34.37 1.99 -7.40
C ASP A 843 33.12 2.89 -7.29
N VAL A 844 32.55 3.03 -6.10
CA VAL A 844 31.34 3.83 -5.87
C VAL A 844 31.71 5.32 -5.79
N PRO A 845 31.14 6.19 -6.65
CA PRO A 845 31.43 7.62 -6.60
C PRO A 845 30.79 8.26 -5.36
N THR A 846 31.55 9.10 -4.66
CA THR A 846 31.09 9.79 -3.44
C THR A 846 30.50 11.17 -3.68
N THR A 847 30.48 11.64 -4.93
CA THR A 847 29.98 12.97 -5.29
C THR A 847 28.49 13.10 -4.97
N CYS A 848 28.17 14.11 -4.15
CA CYS A 848 26.80 14.40 -3.74
C CYS A 848 26.25 15.62 -4.47
N GLY A 849 24.93 15.65 -4.59
CA GLY A 849 24.17 16.78 -5.13
C GLY A 849 22.91 17.03 -4.30
N PHE A 850 22.02 17.89 -4.80
CA PHE A 850 20.76 18.22 -4.16
C PHE A 850 19.62 17.56 -4.92
N GLY A 851 18.83 16.75 -4.22
CA GLY A 851 17.68 16.08 -4.79
C GLY A 851 16.41 16.30 -4.00
N LEU A 852 15.27 16.32 -4.69
CA LEU A 852 13.96 16.21 -4.07
C LEU A 852 13.45 14.78 -4.24
N ASP A 853 12.77 14.27 -3.21
CA ASP A 853 12.11 12.96 -3.29
C ASP A 853 10.76 13.07 -4.01
N TYR A 854 10.13 14.23 -3.99
CA TYR A 854 8.92 14.56 -4.75
C TYR A 854 8.80 16.10 -4.83
N LEU A 855 8.01 16.57 -5.79
CA LEU A 855 7.73 18.00 -5.94
C LEU A 855 6.24 18.19 -6.27
N ASP A 856 5.53 18.85 -5.35
CA ASP A 856 4.17 19.31 -5.59
C ASP A 856 4.19 20.76 -6.07
N VAL A 857 3.71 20.95 -7.30
CA VAL A 857 3.54 22.26 -7.94
C VAL A 857 2.07 22.61 -8.10
N ASN A 858 1.79 23.90 -8.22
CA ASN A 858 0.48 24.41 -8.60
C ASN A 858 0.17 23.96 -10.04
N GLU A 859 -0.90 23.20 -10.23
CA GLU A 859 -1.29 22.64 -11.55
C GLU A 859 -1.69 23.74 -12.55
N ASP A 860 -2.10 24.92 -12.08
CA ASP A 860 -2.46 26.06 -12.93
C ASP A 860 -1.24 26.87 -13.40
N ALA A 861 -0.03 26.54 -12.93
CA ALA A 861 1.18 27.25 -13.32
C ALA A 861 1.60 26.88 -14.74
N GLN A 862 1.75 27.89 -15.59
CA GLN A 862 2.31 27.72 -16.94
C GLN A 862 3.83 27.57 -16.84
N LEU A 863 4.32 26.34 -16.99
CA LEU A 863 5.74 26.03 -17.00
C LEU A 863 6.27 25.94 -18.43
N THR A 864 7.56 26.18 -18.62
CA THR A 864 8.24 25.85 -19.88
C THR A 864 8.24 24.34 -20.09
N ASP A 865 8.29 23.89 -21.35
CA ASP A 865 8.29 22.46 -21.69
C ASP A 865 9.44 21.72 -20.98
N GLU A 866 10.62 22.32 -20.89
CA GLU A 866 11.77 21.76 -20.19
C GLU A 866 11.53 21.59 -18.69
N LEU A 867 10.91 22.57 -18.02
CA LEU A 867 10.57 22.48 -16.60
C LEU A 867 9.50 21.42 -16.37
N GLN A 868 8.49 21.39 -17.23
CA GLN A 868 7.41 20.43 -17.14
C GLN A 868 7.92 19.00 -17.33
N ASP A 869 8.73 18.76 -18.36
CA ASP A 869 9.36 17.45 -18.63
C ASP A 869 10.23 16.99 -17.45
N ARG A 870 11.03 17.90 -16.88
CA ARG A 870 11.88 17.56 -15.73
C ARG A 870 11.08 17.14 -14.51
N ILE A 871 9.95 17.80 -14.24
CA ILE A 871 9.03 17.45 -13.15
C ILE A 871 8.35 16.11 -13.45
N ASP A 872 7.89 15.90 -14.68
CA ASP A 872 7.09 14.75 -15.08
C ASP A 872 7.92 13.46 -15.14
N THR A 873 9.18 13.58 -15.55
CA THR A 873 10.17 12.49 -15.52
C THR A 873 10.73 12.24 -14.11
N GLY A 874 10.44 13.13 -13.15
CA GLY A 874 10.98 13.04 -11.78
C GLY A 874 12.49 13.29 -11.71
N SER A 875 13.08 13.94 -12.71
CA SER A 875 14.50 14.31 -12.79
C SER A 875 14.84 15.48 -11.86
N LEU A 876 14.60 15.28 -10.56
CA LEU A 876 14.67 16.29 -9.51
C LEU A 876 16.00 16.26 -8.75
N PHE A 877 17.06 15.74 -9.37
CA PHE A 877 18.41 15.74 -8.84
C PHE A 877 19.30 16.74 -9.59
N PHE A 878 20.10 17.48 -8.84
CA PHE A 878 20.99 18.53 -9.31
C PHE A 878 22.39 18.29 -8.76
N ARG A 879 23.41 18.35 -9.62
CA ARG A 879 24.79 18.00 -9.24
C ARG A 879 25.45 19.07 -8.35
N ASN A 880 24.98 20.30 -8.40
CA ASN A 880 25.51 21.42 -7.65
C ASN A 880 24.36 22.26 -7.05
N ALA A 881 24.71 23.17 -6.13
CA ALA A 881 23.75 24.05 -5.47
C ALA A 881 23.16 25.10 -6.43
N GLU A 882 23.98 25.62 -7.35
CA GLU A 882 23.60 26.68 -8.30
C GLU A 882 22.41 26.26 -9.16
N ASP A 883 22.46 25.06 -9.76
CA ASP A 883 21.39 24.50 -10.58
C ASP A 883 20.12 24.24 -9.77
N ALA A 884 20.26 23.76 -8.52
CA ALA A 884 19.13 23.49 -7.63
C ALA A 884 18.42 24.79 -7.24
N VAL A 885 19.18 25.84 -6.91
CA VAL A 885 18.65 27.18 -6.60
C VAL A 885 18.02 27.80 -7.83
N ALA A 886 18.67 27.72 -9.00
CA ALA A 886 18.12 28.23 -10.27
C ALA A 886 16.77 27.57 -10.59
N PHE A 887 16.67 26.26 -10.44
CA PHE A 887 15.40 25.53 -10.60
C PHE A 887 14.32 26.02 -9.62
N GLN A 888 14.66 26.18 -8.33
CA GLN A 888 13.74 26.71 -7.33
C GLN A 888 13.25 28.14 -7.67
N VAL A 889 14.15 29.00 -8.16
CA VAL A 889 13.82 30.36 -8.60
C VAL A 889 12.87 30.33 -9.79
N GLN A 890 13.12 29.47 -10.78
CA GLN A 890 12.24 29.29 -11.93
C GLN A 890 10.83 28.84 -11.52
N LEU A 891 10.70 27.89 -10.58
CA LEU A 891 9.39 27.46 -10.07
C LEU A 891 8.63 28.60 -9.37
N LYS A 892 9.33 29.43 -8.59
CA LYS A 892 8.72 30.59 -7.92
C LYS A 892 8.28 31.64 -8.94
N ALA A 893 9.11 31.90 -9.96
CA ALA A 893 8.83 32.88 -11.01
C ALA A 893 7.56 32.55 -11.82
N HIS A 894 7.32 31.27 -12.09
CA HIS A 894 6.13 30.79 -12.81
C HIS A 894 4.92 30.55 -11.88
N GLY A 895 5.00 30.90 -10.59
CA GLY A 895 3.90 30.67 -9.63
C GLY A 895 3.60 29.19 -9.35
N ALA A 896 4.48 28.28 -9.75
CA ALA A 896 4.36 26.84 -9.53
C ALA A 896 4.52 26.48 -8.04
N ILE A 897 5.26 27.28 -7.29
CA ILE A 897 5.32 27.21 -5.83
C ILE A 897 5.21 28.61 -5.24
N SER A 898 4.71 28.73 -4.00
CA SER A 898 4.62 30.03 -3.35
C SER A 898 6.02 30.60 -3.07
N ALA A 899 6.14 31.93 -3.12
CA ALA A 899 7.43 32.62 -2.92
C ALA A 899 8.11 32.26 -1.58
N LYS A 900 7.31 31.93 -0.55
CA LYS A 900 7.77 31.55 0.79
C LYS A 900 7.96 30.03 0.98
N LYS A 901 7.56 29.18 0.03
CA LYS A 901 7.69 27.71 0.14
C LYS A 901 9.16 27.34 0.12
N LYS A 902 9.64 26.69 1.20
CA LYS A 902 10.92 25.98 1.21
C LYS A 902 10.71 24.56 0.72
N LEU A 903 11.52 24.14 -0.25
CA LEU A 903 11.47 22.77 -0.76
C LEU A 903 12.24 21.82 0.17
N PRO A 904 11.81 20.56 0.32
CA PRO A 904 12.44 19.58 1.21
C PRO A 904 13.70 18.97 0.58
N TRP A 905 14.70 19.81 0.28
CA TRP A 905 15.95 19.37 -0.32
C TRP A 905 16.69 18.32 0.52
N ARG A 906 17.38 17.41 -0.17
CA ARG A 906 18.35 16.48 0.41
C ARG A 906 19.68 16.54 -0.32
N TYR A 907 20.74 16.83 0.42
CA TYR A 907 22.12 16.63 -0.02
C TYR A 907 22.52 15.14 -0.01
N ARG A 908 22.41 14.46 -1.17
CA ARG A 908 22.46 12.99 -1.31
C ARG A 908 23.22 12.53 -2.57
N TRP A 909 23.48 11.23 -2.67
CA TRP A 909 23.99 10.63 -3.91
C TRP A 909 22.93 10.65 -5.03
N PRO A 910 23.37 10.62 -6.30
CA PRO A 910 22.45 10.39 -7.43
C PRO A 910 21.65 9.09 -7.25
N ASP A 911 20.41 9.07 -7.73
CA ASP A 911 19.51 7.91 -7.57
C ASP A 911 20.13 6.60 -8.09
N ALA A 912 20.88 6.66 -9.20
CA ALA A 912 21.55 5.49 -9.75
C ALA A 912 22.64 4.91 -8.81
N VAL A 913 23.39 5.78 -8.12
CA VAL A 913 24.43 5.38 -7.16
C VAL A 913 23.79 4.80 -5.91
N ARG A 914 22.74 5.46 -5.39
CA ARG A 914 21.95 4.95 -4.27
C ARG A 914 21.41 3.56 -4.56
N ASP A 915 20.75 3.38 -5.71
CA ASP A 915 20.10 2.12 -6.05
C ASP A 915 21.13 0.98 -6.22
N ASP A 916 22.32 1.26 -6.75
CA ASP A 916 23.42 0.28 -6.81
C ASP A 916 23.94 -0.09 -5.41
N VAL A 917 24.20 0.90 -4.55
CA VAL A 917 24.64 0.65 -3.16
C VAL A 917 23.60 -0.16 -2.39
N LEU A 918 22.31 0.18 -2.50
CA LEU A 918 21.23 -0.59 -1.87
C LEU A 918 21.18 -2.03 -2.39
N ALA A 919 21.36 -2.24 -3.70
CA ALA A 919 21.42 -3.58 -4.28
C ALA A 919 22.61 -4.39 -3.74
N ARG A 920 23.79 -3.79 -3.59
CA ARG A 920 24.97 -4.44 -2.99
C ARG A 920 24.74 -4.78 -1.52
N LEU A 921 24.15 -3.87 -0.74
CA LEU A 921 23.81 -4.12 0.66
C LEU A 921 22.76 -5.23 0.80
N LEU A 922 21.73 -5.27 -0.05
CA LEU A 922 20.74 -6.35 -0.05
C LEU A 922 21.38 -7.71 -0.35
N ALA A 923 22.28 -7.76 -1.34
CA ALA A 923 23.04 -8.97 -1.67
C ALA A 923 23.92 -9.42 -0.49
N LEU A 924 24.65 -8.49 0.12
CA LEU A 924 25.51 -8.77 1.27
C LEU A 924 24.70 -9.24 2.49
N ASN A 925 23.53 -8.63 2.76
CA ASN A 925 22.64 -9.11 3.81
C ASN A 925 22.20 -10.56 3.57
N ALA A 926 21.80 -10.89 2.34
CA ALA A 926 21.36 -12.23 1.99
C ALA A 926 22.50 -13.26 2.14
N GLU A 927 23.72 -12.91 1.70
CA GLU A 927 24.92 -13.72 1.87
C GLU A 927 25.22 -13.97 3.35
N ARG A 928 25.28 -12.92 4.17
CA ARG A 928 25.52 -13.02 5.63
C ARG A 928 24.48 -13.87 6.33
N TYR A 929 23.21 -13.66 6.00
CA TYR A 929 22.14 -14.46 6.58
C TYR A 929 22.29 -15.94 6.22
N ALA A 930 22.65 -16.26 4.97
CA ALA A 930 22.89 -17.63 4.55
C ALA A 930 24.10 -18.26 5.28
N GLU A 931 25.18 -17.51 5.49
CA GLU A 931 26.33 -17.95 6.30
C GLU A 931 25.91 -18.26 7.75
N GLU A 932 25.15 -17.38 8.39
CA GLU A 932 24.65 -17.58 9.76
C GLU A 932 23.72 -18.80 9.87
N VAL A 933 22.89 -19.06 8.84
CA VAL A 933 22.07 -20.27 8.74
C VAL A 933 22.95 -21.52 8.60
N ALA A 934 23.96 -21.49 7.74
CA ALA A 934 24.89 -22.61 7.54
C ALA A 934 25.68 -22.94 8.81
N GLN A 935 26.01 -21.94 9.62
CA GLN A 935 26.67 -22.08 10.92
C GLN A 935 25.72 -22.48 12.06
N GLY A 936 24.40 -22.53 11.81
CA GLY A 936 23.39 -22.84 12.83
C GLY A 936 23.18 -21.73 13.88
N LEU A 937 23.65 -20.51 13.61
CA LEU A 937 23.50 -19.35 14.49
C LEU A 937 22.07 -18.80 14.45
N GLN A 938 21.41 -18.91 13.31
CA GLN A 938 20.00 -18.55 13.16
C GLN A 938 19.14 -19.61 13.84
N SER A 939 18.37 -19.22 14.86
CA SER A 939 17.40 -20.12 15.46
C SER A 939 16.40 -20.54 14.38
N ASN A 940 16.32 -21.84 14.10
CA ASN A 940 15.26 -22.40 13.25
C ASN A 940 13.91 -22.03 13.91
N LYS A 941 13.30 -20.91 13.47
CA LYS A 941 11.90 -20.62 13.74
C LYS A 941 11.08 -21.65 12.96
N LYS A 942 11.02 -22.89 13.48
CA LYS A 942 9.91 -23.77 13.16
C LYS A 942 8.64 -22.96 13.44
N LYS A 943 7.83 -22.76 12.39
CA LYS A 943 6.48 -22.19 12.47
C LYS A 943 5.82 -22.76 13.73
N SER A 944 5.62 -21.93 14.75
CA SER A 944 4.84 -22.30 15.93
C SER A 944 3.37 -22.30 15.51
N GLY A 945 2.99 -23.37 14.81
CA GLY A 945 1.65 -23.63 14.29
C GLY A 945 1.24 -25.09 14.47
N GLU A 946 1.97 -25.88 15.25
CA GLU A 946 1.50 -27.18 15.74
C GLU A 946 1.46 -27.15 17.26
N ALA A 947 0.24 -27.23 17.79
CA ALA A 947 -0.01 -27.44 19.20
C ALA A 947 0.61 -28.78 19.61
N ARG A 948 1.79 -28.75 20.23
CA ARG A 948 2.25 -29.84 21.08
C ARG A 948 1.24 -29.96 22.23
N GLY A 949 0.39 -30.98 22.15
CA GLY A 949 -0.54 -31.34 23.20
C GLY A 949 0.18 -31.43 24.54
N LYS A 950 -0.37 -30.76 25.55
CA LYS A 950 0.06 -30.90 26.95
C LYS A 950 0.02 -32.39 27.33
N PRO A 951 1.05 -32.95 27.98
CA PRO A 951 0.94 -34.29 28.55
C PRO A 951 -0.08 -34.20 29.69
N GLY A 952 -1.25 -34.81 29.47
CA GLY A 952 -2.28 -34.91 30.49
C GLY A 952 -1.76 -35.66 31.71
N ARG A 953 -1.80 -35.01 32.88
CA ARG A 953 -1.66 -35.67 34.18
C ARG A 953 -2.81 -36.67 34.33
N ARG A 954 -2.58 -37.94 33.95
CA ARG A 954 -3.44 -39.06 34.36
C ARG A 954 -3.05 -39.46 35.78
N ARG A 955 -3.91 -39.16 36.76
CA ARG A 955 -3.93 -39.86 38.04
C ARG A 955 -4.46 -41.28 37.78
N GLY A 956 -3.70 -42.27 38.22
CA GLY A 956 -3.95 -43.68 37.95
C GLY A 956 -5.18 -44.25 38.66
N ARG A 957 -5.77 -45.26 38.04
CA ARG A 957 -6.53 -46.33 38.69
C ARG A 957 -6.17 -47.63 37.97
N PRO A 958 -5.85 -48.73 38.68
CA PRO A 958 -5.30 -49.95 38.07
C PRO A 958 -6.39 -50.82 37.41
N PRO A 959 -5.99 -51.80 36.58
CA PRO A 959 -6.82 -52.39 35.54
C PRO A 959 -7.67 -53.56 36.04
N LYS A 960 -8.82 -53.80 35.41
CA LYS A 960 -9.51 -55.09 35.43
C LYS A 960 -9.54 -55.67 34.02
N THR A 961 -9.02 -56.88 33.90
CA THR A 961 -8.93 -57.77 32.73
C THR A 961 -10.28 -58.50 32.46
N PRO A 962 -10.45 -59.29 31.38
CA PRO A 962 -11.54 -59.08 30.39
C PRO A 962 -12.51 -60.27 30.25
N GLN A 963 -13.75 -60.02 29.81
CA GLN A 963 -14.69 -61.03 29.26
C GLN A 963 -15.61 -60.30 28.25
N SER A 964 -15.54 -60.59 26.94
CA SER A 964 -16.13 -61.69 26.15
C SER A 964 -17.45 -61.29 25.46
N SER A 965 -17.40 -61.30 24.13
CA SER A 965 -18.46 -61.52 23.11
C SER A 965 -19.93 -61.71 23.52
N ARG A 966 -20.84 -61.03 22.80
CA ARG A 966 -22.03 -61.53 22.04
C ARG A 966 -23.08 -60.41 21.90
N ILE A 967 -23.47 -60.03 20.67
CA ILE A 967 -24.73 -60.39 19.97
C ILE A 967 -26.00 -60.06 20.77
N GLY A 968 -26.89 -59.25 20.16
CA GLY A 968 -28.34 -59.46 20.25
C GLY A 968 -29.18 -58.32 20.81
N SER A 969 -29.84 -57.60 19.90
CA SER A 969 -31.27 -57.25 19.86
C SER A 969 -31.98 -56.49 21.01
N LEU A 970 -32.90 -55.63 20.53
CA LEU A 970 -34.19 -55.21 21.12
C LEU A 970 -34.18 -54.09 22.18
N ASP A 971 -34.55 -52.90 21.70
CA ASP A 971 -35.84 -52.23 21.97
C ASP A 971 -36.27 -52.04 23.43
N LEU A 972 -36.42 -50.78 23.85
CA LEU A 972 -37.65 -50.18 24.39
C LEU A 972 -37.35 -48.91 25.21
N ARG A 973 -38.02 -47.83 24.80
CA ARG A 973 -38.25 -46.50 25.41
C ARG A 973 -37.27 -45.38 25.06
#